data_AF-A0A0D9X6F9-F1
#
_entry.id   AF-A0A0D9X6F9-F1
#
_cell.length_a   1.000
_cell.length_b   1.000
_cell.length_c   1.000
_cell.angle_alpha   90.00
_cell.angle_beta   90.00
_cell.angle_gamma   90.00
#
_symmetry.space_group_name_H-M   'P 1'
#
loop_
_entity.id
_entity.type
_entity.pdbx_description
1 polymer ?
#
loop_
_entity_poly.entity_id
_entity_poly.type
_entity_poly.pdbx_seq_one_letter_code
_entity_poly.pdbx_strand_id
1 'polypeptide(L)'
;MVISVATPRRSIRDAVLGGVLGAGGRQLYQPLRCAFYDGATGGGGLAAALSDDGIDVAGGVPVPCGSKEAPAAKNVLILMSDTGGGHRASAEALRDAFRLQFGDAYQVFVRDLGKEYGGWPLNDMERSYKFMIRHVRLWKVAFHGTSPRWVHGMYLAALAYFYANEVVAGIMRYKPDIIISVHPLMQHIPLWVLKWQSLHPKVPFVTVITDLNTCHPTWFHHGVTRCYCPSTEVAKRALLRGLDPSQIRVYGLPIRPSFCRAVLDKDELRKELDMDPDLPAVLLMGGGEGMGPVEETARALGDELYDRRRRRPVGQIVVICGRNQVLRSTLLSSRWNCPVKIRGFEKQMEKWMGACDCIITKAGPGTIAEALIRGLPIILNDFIPGQEVGNVPYVVDNGAGVFSKDPREAARQVARWFTTHTDELRRFSLNAVKLAQPEAVFDIVKDIHKLQQQPATVTRIPYSLTSSRQVVQGDPEPRLVRTTAVPLSPDPQFCRALDCHHGRVLLHDASDDGWYLIHCLPEPGIPWLIYSAAVLCAVSGCDHLDCHGGPFRVVFVATDEDDHLAKASVYSSETLAWSTSIAFDDGFESWQQRWEAARSRGEHWGTPYVQPRRGALVRDEIYFTLRNGKEIIKYNWGTDCLSTIDPPSSDVQGITLMELENGSLGFACLEGSILYVWSRELKSEGVAEWVQCQAIELEKIIPVANIRDGVLLVGYAEGVGIIFMSTGVCLFTIELKSMQVKKVEVPEARRW
;
A
#
# COMPACT_ATOMS: atom_id res chain seq x y z
N MET A 1 8.35 55.36 40.60
CA MET A 1 8.55 55.45 39.14
C MET A 1 8.88 54.05 38.64
N VAL A 2 8.30 53.62 37.53
CA VAL A 2 8.62 52.38 36.77
C VAL A 2 8.01 51.07 37.28
N ILE A 3 6.88 50.73 36.65
CA ILE A 3 6.45 49.45 36.05
C ILE A 3 7.23 48.19 36.48
N SER A 4 6.51 47.22 37.05
CA SER A 4 6.83 45.80 36.97
C SER A 4 5.53 45.03 36.73
N VAL A 5 5.41 44.45 35.52
CA VAL A 5 4.33 43.54 35.15
C VAL A 5 4.82 42.13 35.46
N ALA A 6 4.25 41.51 36.48
CA ALA A 6 4.48 40.11 36.82
C ALA A 6 3.32 39.25 36.31
N THR A 7 3.59 38.45 35.29
CA THR A 7 2.79 37.32 34.85
C THR A 7 2.81 36.19 35.89
N PRO A 8 1.69 35.48 36.14
CA PRO A 8 1.75 34.11 36.62
C PRO A 8 1.52 33.11 35.49
N ARG A 9 2.43 32.12 35.43
CA ARG A 9 2.39 30.94 34.57
C ARG A 9 1.07 30.18 34.75
N ARG A 10 0.37 29.86 33.65
CA ARG A 10 -0.67 28.82 33.63
C ARG A 10 -0.08 27.50 33.16
N SER A 11 -0.41 26.44 33.90
CA SER A 11 -0.06 25.05 33.66
C SER A 11 -0.83 24.51 32.44
N ILE A 12 -0.16 23.67 31.65
CA ILE A 12 -0.68 22.98 30.45
C ILE A 12 -1.92 22.11 30.73
N ARG A 13 -2.27 21.88 32.00
CA ARG A 13 -3.42 21.06 32.40
C ARG A 13 -4.78 21.77 32.24
N ASP A 14 -4.83 23.10 32.28
CA ASP A 14 -6.09 23.85 32.23
C ASP A 14 -6.55 24.18 30.79
N ALA A 15 -5.66 24.09 29.80
CA ALA A 15 -6.00 24.31 28.39
C ALA A 15 -6.68 23.08 27.75
N VAL A 16 -6.58 21.90 28.37
CA VAL A 16 -7.03 20.63 27.76
C VAL A 16 -8.42 20.20 28.27
N LEU A 17 -8.89 20.75 29.40
CA LEU A 17 -10.16 20.31 30.02
C LEU A 17 -11.34 21.31 29.88
N GLY A 18 -11.14 22.45 29.21
CA GLY A 18 -12.19 23.47 29.04
C GLY A 18 -13.07 23.33 27.79
N GLY A 19 -12.83 22.34 26.92
CA GLY A 19 -13.51 22.24 25.61
C GLY A 19 -14.61 21.19 25.50
N VAL A 20 -14.87 20.38 26.53
CA VAL A 20 -15.70 19.16 26.40
C VAL A 20 -17.09 19.29 27.05
N LEU A 21 -17.41 20.39 27.73
CA LEU A 21 -18.72 20.59 28.33
C LEU A 21 -19.24 21.99 28.06
N GLY A 22 -19.87 22.19 26.90
CA GLY A 22 -20.63 23.40 26.62
C GLY A 22 -20.99 23.59 25.16
N ALA A 23 -22.30 23.50 24.89
CA ALA A 23 -23.04 23.99 23.72
C ALA A 23 -23.22 23.05 22.51
N GLY A 24 -24.45 22.56 22.39
CA GLY A 24 -25.21 22.58 21.15
C GLY A 24 -25.06 21.33 20.27
N GLY A 25 -26.05 20.43 20.35
CA GLY A 25 -26.20 19.31 19.45
C GLY A 25 -26.18 19.75 17.98
N ARG A 26 -25.12 19.35 17.27
CA ARG A 26 -25.13 19.22 15.81
C ARG A 26 -25.20 17.73 15.51
N GLN A 27 -26.22 17.33 14.75
CA GLN A 27 -26.32 16.01 14.13
C GLN A 27 -24.98 15.67 13.47
N LEU A 28 -24.29 14.68 14.03
CA LEU A 28 -23.06 14.14 13.51
C LEU A 28 -23.42 12.88 12.70
N TYR A 29 -23.05 12.93 11.41
CA TYR A 29 -22.96 11.84 10.44
C TYR A 29 -24.25 11.29 9.79
N GLN A 30 -24.56 11.84 8.62
CA GLN A 30 -25.00 11.04 7.46
C GLN A 30 -23.86 11.05 6.42
N PRO A 31 -23.46 9.90 5.84
CA PRO A 31 -22.53 9.88 4.73
C PRO A 31 -23.19 10.56 3.52
N LEU A 32 -22.55 11.61 3.00
CA LEU A 32 -22.93 12.24 1.73
C LEU A 32 -22.68 11.26 0.58
N ARG A 33 -23.70 10.47 0.21
CA ARG A 33 -23.74 9.80 -1.10
C ARG A 33 -23.82 10.89 -2.18
N CYS A 34 -22.78 11.01 -3.00
CA CYS A 34 -22.78 11.92 -4.15
C CYS A 34 -23.45 11.25 -5.36
N ALA A 35 -24.62 11.75 -5.76
CA ALA A 35 -25.39 11.29 -6.93
C ALA A 35 -24.76 11.66 -8.29
N PHE A 36 -23.50 12.11 -8.35
CA PHE A 36 -22.90 12.71 -9.54
C PHE A 36 -22.42 11.70 -10.62
N TYR A 37 -22.42 10.41 -10.32
CA TYR A 37 -21.95 9.35 -11.24
C TYR A 37 -23.05 8.36 -11.68
N ASP A 38 -24.30 8.57 -11.25
CA ASP A 38 -25.42 7.74 -11.70
C ASP A 38 -26.01 8.35 -12.98
N GLY A 39 -25.70 7.71 -14.11
CA GLY A 39 -26.37 7.99 -15.37
C GLY A 39 -27.81 7.49 -15.31
N ALA A 40 -28.74 8.40 -15.04
CA ALA A 40 -30.17 8.15 -15.19
C ALA A 40 -30.71 8.90 -16.41
N THR A 41 -31.07 8.13 -17.43
CA THR A 41 -32.02 8.51 -18.47
C THR A 41 -33.41 8.69 -17.86
N GLY A 42 -34.04 9.86 -18.03
CA GLY A 42 -35.45 10.05 -17.69
C GLY A 42 -35.82 11.52 -17.51
N GLY A 43 -36.57 12.06 -18.47
CA GLY A 43 -36.97 13.46 -18.52
C GLY A 43 -38.03 13.88 -17.50
N GLY A 44 -38.30 15.19 -17.48
CA GLY A 44 -39.55 15.76 -16.97
C GLY A 44 -39.40 16.74 -15.80
N GLY A 45 -39.27 18.02 -16.14
CA GLY A 45 -39.97 19.14 -15.49
C GLY A 45 -39.53 19.61 -14.10
N LEU A 46 -38.96 20.82 -14.04
CA LEU A 46 -39.63 21.93 -13.37
C LEU A 46 -39.08 23.26 -13.92
N ALA A 47 -39.93 23.98 -14.64
CA ALA A 47 -39.73 25.36 -15.06
C ALA A 47 -40.34 26.30 -14.01
N ALA A 48 -39.59 27.33 -13.61
CA ALA A 48 -40.00 28.63 -13.04
C ALA A 48 -38.71 29.27 -12.49
N ALA A 49 -38.33 30.51 -12.72
CA ALA A 49 -38.98 31.67 -13.29
C ALA A 49 -37.89 32.69 -13.71
N LEU A 50 -38.33 33.72 -14.43
CA LEU A 50 -37.65 34.97 -14.81
C LEU A 50 -37.12 35.02 -16.25
N SER A 51 -38.04 35.40 -17.13
CA SER A 51 -37.79 36.07 -18.40
C SER A 51 -38.64 37.34 -18.47
N ASP A 52 -37.99 38.48 -18.67
CA ASP A 52 -38.40 39.65 -19.49
C ASP A 52 -37.09 40.45 -19.65
N ASP A 53 -36.60 40.87 -20.82
CA ASP A 53 -37.29 41.55 -21.92
C ASP A 53 -36.75 41.13 -23.31
N GLY A 54 -37.66 40.96 -24.28
CA GLY A 54 -37.73 41.79 -25.49
C GLY A 54 -36.77 41.61 -26.69
N ILE A 55 -37.31 40.99 -27.77
CA ILE A 55 -37.25 41.40 -29.22
C ILE A 55 -35.89 41.19 -29.95
N ASP A 56 -35.72 40.51 -31.11
CA ASP A 56 -36.47 40.56 -32.38
C ASP A 56 -36.27 39.30 -33.27
N VAL A 57 -37.17 39.13 -34.25
CA VAL A 57 -37.34 37.96 -35.14
C VAL A 57 -36.65 38.15 -36.51
N ALA A 58 -35.92 37.13 -37.01
CA ALA A 58 -35.99 36.62 -38.40
C ALA A 58 -34.79 35.72 -38.79
N GLY A 59 -35.08 34.62 -39.50
CA GLY A 59 -34.11 33.96 -40.40
C GLY A 59 -33.74 32.52 -40.05
N GLY A 60 -34.64 31.58 -40.31
CA GLY A 60 -34.31 30.15 -40.30
C GLY A 60 -33.37 29.78 -41.46
N VAL A 61 -32.22 29.19 -41.11
CA VAL A 61 -31.35 28.44 -42.03
C VAL A 61 -31.26 27.01 -41.48
N PRO A 62 -31.42 25.96 -42.29
CA PRO A 62 -31.33 24.59 -41.78
C PRO A 62 -29.88 24.29 -41.38
N VAL A 63 -29.64 23.99 -40.10
CA VAL A 63 -28.36 23.49 -39.62
C VAL A 63 -28.24 22.01 -40.03
N PRO A 64 -27.15 21.57 -40.68
CA PRO A 64 -26.95 20.16 -40.97
C PRO A 64 -26.78 19.39 -39.66
N CYS A 65 -27.64 18.39 -39.47
CA CYS A 65 -27.47 17.37 -38.45
C CYS A 65 -26.16 16.61 -38.71
N GLY A 66 -25.18 16.72 -37.81
CA GLY A 66 -23.99 15.89 -37.87
C GLY A 66 -22.67 16.51 -37.42
N SER A 67 -22.62 17.28 -36.33
CA SER A 67 -21.36 17.40 -35.58
C SER A 67 -21.31 16.26 -34.57
N LYS A 68 -20.46 15.25 -34.82
CA LYS A 68 -19.97 14.40 -33.72
C LYS A 68 -19.39 15.35 -32.68
N GLU A 69 -20.02 15.47 -31.51
CA GLU A 69 -19.42 16.18 -30.37
C GLU A 69 -18.00 15.64 -30.18
N ALA A 70 -17.02 16.54 -30.18
CA ALA A 70 -15.66 16.16 -29.82
C ALA A 70 -15.73 15.53 -28.41
N PRO A 71 -15.10 14.37 -28.17
CA PRO A 71 -15.15 13.74 -26.86
C PRO A 71 -14.66 14.72 -25.80
N ALA A 72 -15.41 14.84 -24.70
CA ALA A 72 -15.06 15.74 -23.60
C ALA A 72 -13.63 15.45 -23.10
N ALA A 73 -12.86 16.51 -22.88
CA ALA A 73 -11.48 16.40 -22.39
C ALA A 73 -11.45 15.69 -21.04
N LYS A 74 -10.51 14.74 -20.88
CA LYS A 74 -10.35 13.96 -19.65
C LYS A 74 -9.52 14.73 -18.62
N ASN A 75 -9.95 14.74 -17.37
CA ASN A 75 -9.29 15.42 -16.27
C ASN A 75 -8.21 14.53 -15.63
N VAL A 76 -6.96 14.99 -15.64
CA VAL A 76 -5.82 14.36 -14.96
C VAL A 76 -5.48 15.18 -13.72
N LEU A 77 -5.55 14.58 -12.54
CA LEU A 77 -5.11 15.22 -11.29
C LEU A 77 -3.77 14.64 -10.82
N ILE A 78 -2.72 15.46 -10.84
CA ILE A 78 -1.39 15.10 -10.35
C ILE A 78 -1.19 15.63 -8.94
N LEU A 79 -0.98 14.71 -8.00
CA LEU A 79 -0.75 14.95 -6.58
C LEU A 79 0.75 15.03 -6.29
N MET A 80 1.19 16.16 -5.76
CA MET A 80 2.60 16.39 -5.41
C MET A 80 2.72 17.17 -4.09
N SER A 81 3.95 17.38 -3.63
CA SER A 81 4.24 18.35 -2.57
C SER A 81 5.52 19.11 -2.90
N ASP A 82 5.61 20.37 -2.46
CA ASP A 82 6.77 21.26 -2.67
C ASP A 82 8.04 20.85 -1.90
N THR A 83 8.06 19.69 -1.26
CA THR A 83 9.21 19.12 -0.55
C THR A 83 10.38 18.84 -1.53
N GLY A 84 11.47 19.59 -1.42
CA GLY A 84 12.72 19.29 -2.13
C GLY A 84 12.72 19.53 -3.65
N GLY A 85 11.62 20.00 -4.25
CA GLY A 85 11.52 20.47 -5.63
C GLY A 85 11.51 19.40 -6.73
N GLY A 86 12.07 18.21 -6.51
CA GLY A 86 12.15 17.14 -7.51
C GLY A 86 10.79 16.56 -7.92
N HIS A 87 9.85 16.46 -6.98
CA HIS A 87 8.48 15.96 -7.22
C HIS A 87 7.70 16.90 -8.15
N ARG A 88 7.83 18.22 -7.94
CA ARG A 88 7.23 19.24 -8.80
C ARG A 88 7.74 19.14 -10.24
N ALA A 89 9.06 18.99 -10.41
CA ALA A 89 9.65 18.85 -11.74
C ALA A 89 9.09 17.63 -12.50
N SER A 90 8.89 16.50 -11.80
CA SER A 90 8.28 15.29 -12.37
C SER A 90 6.80 15.51 -12.74
N ALA A 91 6.03 16.18 -11.88
CA ALA A 91 4.63 16.52 -12.17
C ALA A 91 4.48 17.44 -13.40
N GLU A 92 5.33 18.47 -13.49
CA GLU A 92 5.34 19.39 -14.61
C GLU A 92 5.79 18.70 -15.91
N ALA A 93 6.78 17.79 -15.84
CA ALA A 93 7.19 16.97 -16.97
C ALA A 93 6.04 16.11 -17.53
N LEU A 94 5.26 15.46 -16.65
CA LEU A 94 4.09 14.68 -17.05
C LEU A 94 3.01 15.56 -17.68
N ARG A 95 2.69 16.71 -17.08
CA ARG A 95 1.74 17.69 -17.65
C ARG A 95 2.15 18.10 -19.07
N ASP A 96 3.42 18.45 -19.25
CA ASP A 96 3.93 18.91 -20.54
C ASP A 96 3.93 17.77 -21.57
N ALA A 97 4.19 16.53 -21.13
CA ALA A 97 4.11 15.34 -21.99
C ALA A 97 2.68 15.02 -22.43
N PHE A 98 1.68 15.11 -21.54
CA PHE A 98 0.26 14.97 -21.91
C PHE A 98 -0.13 15.98 -22.98
N ARG A 99 0.21 17.26 -22.76
CA ARG A 99 -0.09 18.34 -23.70
C ARG A 99 0.56 18.09 -25.07
N LEU A 100 1.81 17.62 -25.08
CA LEU A 100 2.55 17.37 -26.32
C LEU A 100 2.03 16.14 -27.09
N GLN A 101 1.66 15.07 -26.39
CA GLN A 101 1.23 13.81 -27.01
C GLN A 101 -0.24 13.80 -27.42
N PHE A 102 -1.10 14.46 -26.65
CA PHE A 102 -2.56 14.31 -26.77
C PHE A 102 -3.31 15.65 -26.91
N GLY A 103 -2.62 16.78 -26.86
CA GLY A 103 -3.23 18.11 -27.01
C GLY A 103 -4.35 18.34 -25.98
N ASP A 104 -5.50 18.80 -26.48
CA ASP A 104 -6.65 19.15 -25.65
C ASP A 104 -7.52 17.96 -25.23
N ALA A 105 -7.13 16.73 -25.57
CA ALA A 105 -7.81 15.52 -25.10
C ALA A 105 -7.70 15.32 -23.57
N TYR A 106 -6.72 15.98 -22.94
CA TYR A 106 -6.50 15.93 -21.49
C TYR A 106 -6.36 17.32 -20.89
N GLN A 107 -7.09 17.58 -19.82
CA GLN A 107 -6.89 18.73 -18.95
C GLN A 107 -6.12 18.29 -17.69
N VAL A 108 -4.89 18.79 -17.51
CA VAL A 108 -4.00 18.32 -16.44
C VAL A 108 -3.86 19.37 -15.33
N PHE A 109 -4.19 18.96 -14.11
CA PHE A 109 -4.11 19.77 -12.89
C PHE A 109 -2.98 19.25 -11.99
N VAL A 110 -2.00 20.09 -11.68
CA VAL A 110 -0.93 19.78 -10.72
C VAL A 110 -1.23 20.49 -9.40
N ARG A 111 -1.37 19.74 -8.30
CA ARG A 111 -1.80 20.29 -6.99
C ARG A 111 -0.96 19.78 -5.83
N ASP A 112 -0.71 20.67 -4.88
CA ASP A 112 -0.13 20.33 -3.58
C ASP A 112 -1.25 20.16 -2.56
N LEU A 113 -1.71 18.91 -2.39
CA LEU A 113 -2.85 18.62 -1.50
C LEU A 113 -2.59 19.02 -0.06
N GLY A 114 -1.37 18.79 0.44
CA GLY A 114 -1.01 19.10 1.82
C GLY A 114 -1.09 20.60 2.08
N LYS A 115 -0.58 21.40 1.14
CA LYS A 115 -0.55 22.87 1.21
C LYS A 115 -1.90 23.53 0.99
N GLU A 116 -2.67 23.05 0.01
CA GLU A 116 -3.93 23.68 -0.41
C GLU A 116 -5.14 23.23 0.42
N TYR A 117 -5.13 21.98 0.88
CA TYR A 117 -6.30 21.35 1.52
C TYR A 117 -5.99 20.68 2.87
N GLY A 118 -4.71 20.53 3.23
CA GLY A 118 -4.31 19.99 4.53
C GLY A 118 -4.37 21.06 5.63
N GLY A 119 -4.72 20.64 6.86
CA GLY A 119 -4.49 21.45 8.05
C GLY A 119 -3.07 21.27 8.61
N TRP A 120 -2.78 21.92 9.73
CA TRP A 120 -1.48 21.77 10.40
C TRP A 120 -1.31 20.34 10.94
N PRO A 121 -0.19 19.62 10.64
CA PRO A 121 1.07 20.14 10.08
C PRO A 121 1.27 19.93 8.57
N LEU A 122 0.30 19.36 7.84
CA LEU A 122 0.43 19.04 6.41
C LEU A 122 0.63 20.27 5.52
N ASN A 123 0.04 21.42 5.90
CA ASN A 123 0.16 22.67 5.15
C ASN A 123 1.54 23.33 5.21
N ASP A 124 2.38 22.99 6.20
CA ASP A 124 3.72 23.54 6.38
C ASP A 124 4.82 22.49 6.16
N MET A 125 4.51 21.45 5.38
CA MET A 125 5.44 20.35 5.08
C MET A 125 6.71 20.83 4.37
N GLU A 126 6.62 21.78 3.45
CA GLU A 126 7.79 22.31 2.73
C GLU A 126 8.80 22.94 3.70
N ARG A 127 8.33 23.79 4.62
CA ARG A 127 9.19 24.49 5.58
C ARG A 127 9.76 23.52 6.61
N SER A 128 8.93 22.61 7.12
CA SER A 128 9.34 21.56 8.06
C SER A 128 10.41 20.65 7.44
N TYR A 129 10.23 20.26 6.17
CA TYR A 129 11.22 19.48 5.42
C TYR A 129 12.55 20.23 5.25
N LYS A 130 12.52 21.49 4.81
CA LYS A 130 13.72 22.34 4.70
C LYS A 130 14.45 22.47 6.03
N PHE A 131 13.73 22.62 7.13
CA PHE A 131 14.31 22.66 8.47
C PHE A 131 14.94 21.31 8.85
N MET A 132 14.25 20.20 8.62
CA MET A 132 14.75 18.85 8.95
C MET A 132 16.00 18.48 8.15
N ILE A 133 16.06 18.79 6.85
CA ILE A 133 17.26 18.48 6.03
C ILE A 133 18.48 19.27 6.48
N ARG A 134 18.30 20.53 6.91
CA ARG A 134 19.40 21.30 7.52
C ARG A 134 19.93 20.64 8.80
N HIS A 135 19.13 19.79 9.44
CA HIS A 135 19.49 19.04 10.65
C HIS A 135 19.53 17.53 10.36
N VAL A 136 20.59 17.09 9.66
CA VAL A 136 20.77 15.72 9.16
C VAL A 136 20.45 14.61 10.18
N ARG A 137 20.78 14.80 11.46
CA ARG A 137 20.45 13.84 12.52
C ARG A 137 18.94 13.71 12.76
N LEU A 138 18.21 14.82 12.78
CA LEU A 138 16.74 14.83 12.92
C LEU A 138 16.08 14.14 11.73
N TRP A 139 16.52 14.46 10.51
CA TRP A 139 16.01 13.82 9.30
C TRP A 139 16.26 12.30 9.29
N LYS A 140 17.47 11.86 9.68
CA LYS A 140 17.79 10.43 9.73
C LYS A 140 16.87 9.68 10.70
N VAL A 141 16.61 10.26 11.88
CA VAL A 141 15.69 9.70 12.87
C VAL A 141 14.26 9.66 12.34
N ALA A 142 13.78 10.75 11.72
CA ALA A 142 12.44 10.80 11.15
C ALA A 142 12.28 9.72 10.05
N PHE A 143 13.17 9.70 9.06
CA PHE A 143 13.11 8.77 7.93
C PHE A 143 13.12 7.30 8.38
N HIS A 144 14.03 6.92 9.28
CA HIS A 144 14.13 5.53 9.76
C HIS A 144 13.05 5.21 10.80
N GLY A 145 12.59 6.19 11.56
CA GLY A 145 11.53 6.03 12.56
C GLY A 145 10.15 5.86 11.93
N THR A 146 9.90 6.46 10.77
CA THR A 146 8.63 6.32 10.02
C THR A 146 8.65 5.22 8.97
N SER A 147 9.79 4.57 8.74
CA SER A 147 9.95 3.46 7.79
C SER A 147 9.27 2.14 8.21
N PRO A 148 9.20 1.74 9.50
CA PRO A 148 8.52 0.51 9.91
C PRO A 148 7.04 0.56 9.54
N ARG A 149 6.53 -0.55 8.95
CA ARG A 149 5.17 -0.62 8.39
C ARG A 149 4.08 -0.28 9.42
N TRP A 150 4.20 -0.80 10.64
CA TRP A 150 3.23 -0.57 11.71
C TRP A 150 3.20 0.89 12.18
N VAL A 151 4.36 1.56 12.28
CA VAL A 151 4.44 2.98 12.62
C VAL A 151 3.73 3.79 11.54
N HIS A 152 4.06 3.50 10.27
CA HIS A 152 3.48 4.18 9.13
C HIS A 152 1.96 4.06 9.02
N GLY A 153 1.45 2.83 9.11
CA GLY A 153 0.02 2.56 9.01
C GLY A 153 -0.77 3.29 10.09
N MET A 154 -0.29 3.29 11.34
CA MET A 154 -0.97 3.95 12.45
C MET A 154 -1.02 5.48 12.30
N TYR A 155 0.10 6.14 12.00
CA TYR A 155 0.09 7.61 11.90
C TYR A 155 -0.63 8.10 10.65
N LEU A 156 -0.53 7.40 9.52
CA LEU A 156 -1.28 7.77 8.32
C LEU A 156 -2.77 7.54 8.46
N ALA A 157 -3.20 6.47 9.15
CA ALA A 157 -4.61 6.26 9.47
C ALA A 157 -5.18 7.41 10.30
N ALA A 158 -4.43 7.87 11.31
CA ALA A 158 -4.81 9.03 12.11
C ALA A 158 -4.88 10.32 11.26
N LEU A 159 -3.87 10.59 10.43
CA LEU A 159 -3.87 11.76 9.53
C LEU A 159 -5.01 11.70 8.49
N ALA A 160 -5.30 10.52 7.95
CA ALA A 160 -6.43 10.31 7.07
C ALA A 160 -7.75 10.62 7.78
N TYR A 161 -7.94 10.11 9.00
CA TYR A 161 -9.14 10.37 9.79
C TYR A 161 -9.41 11.87 10.02
N PHE A 162 -8.37 12.67 10.27
CA PHE A 162 -8.53 14.11 10.52
C PHE A 162 -8.73 14.95 9.25
N TYR A 163 -8.19 14.54 8.10
CA TYR A 163 -8.15 15.37 6.89
C TYR A 163 -8.89 14.79 5.68
N ALA A 164 -9.56 13.65 5.85
CA ALA A 164 -10.23 12.97 4.75
C ALA A 164 -11.26 13.87 4.06
N ASN A 165 -12.09 14.61 4.80
CA ASN A 165 -13.16 15.41 4.21
C ASN A 165 -12.64 16.56 3.35
N GLU A 166 -11.60 17.26 3.80
CA GLU A 166 -10.96 18.34 3.06
C GLU A 166 -10.20 17.81 1.83
N VAL A 167 -9.52 16.67 1.97
CA VAL A 167 -8.83 16.01 0.85
C VAL A 167 -9.85 15.46 -0.18
N VAL A 168 -10.98 14.90 0.25
CA VAL A 168 -12.09 14.48 -0.62
C VAL A 168 -12.59 15.68 -1.40
N ALA A 169 -12.93 16.78 -0.74
CA ALA A 169 -13.42 17.99 -1.40
C ALA A 169 -12.38 18.55 -2.38
N GLY A 170 -11.10 18.53 -2.01
CA GLY A 170 -9.98 18.96 -2.85
C GLY A 170 -9.83 18.11 -4.11
N ILE A 171 -9.89 16.78 -4.01
CA ILE A 171 -9.80 15.87 -5.15
C ILE A 171 -11.03 16.00 -6.04
N MET A 172 -12.23 15.98 -5.45
CA MET A 172 -13.51 15.93 -6.17
C MET A 172 -13.82 17.23 -6.92
N ARG A 173 -13.25 18.37 -6.48
CA ARG A 173 -13.35 19.65 -7.21
C ARG A 173 -12.90 19.55 -8.66
N TYR A 174 -11.94 18.68 -8.95
CA TYR A 174 -11.35 18.53 -10.29
C TYR A 174 -12.02 17.43 -11.13
N LYS A 175 -12.98 16.68 -10.56
CA LYS A 175 -13.64 15.53 -11.21
C LYS A 175 -12.66 14.68 -12.04
N PRO A 176 -11.61 14.13 -11.40
CA PRO A 176 -10.52 13.49 -12.13
C PRO A 176 -10.97 12.17 -12.76
N ASP A 177 -10.67 11.98 -14.04
CA ASP A 177 -10.75 10.69 -14.73
C ASP A 177 -9.54 9.82 -14.41
N ILE A 178 -8.43 10.42 -14.00
CA ILE A 178 -7.24 9.73 -13.48
C ILE A 178 -6.53 10.55 -12.42
N ILE A 179 -5.97 9.87 -11.42
CA ILE A 179 -5.13 10.47 -10.39
C ILE A 179 -3.71 9.91 -10.50
N ILE A 180 -2.72 10.81 -10.52
CA ILE A 180 -1.29 10.49 -10.58
C ILE A 180 -0.62 10.98 -9.31
N SER A 181 0.04 10.09 -8.56
CA SER A 181 0.84 10.45 -7.40
C SER A 181 2.33 10.48 -7.75
N VAL A 182 2.99 11.61 -7.50
CA VAL A 182 4.46 11.78 -7.69
C VAL A 182 5.18 12.05 -6.37
N HIS A 183 4.56 11.74 -5.22
CA HIS A 183 5.12 12.00 -3.90
C HIS A 183 4.86 10.82 -2.94
N PRO A 184 5.80 10.43 -2.06
CA PRO A 184 5.69 9.23 -1.21
C PRO A 184 4.61 9.28 -0.13
N LEU A 185 4.01 10.43 0.14
CA LEU A 185 2.93 10.59 1.13
C LEU A 185 1.54 10.78 0.49
N MET A 186 1.46 10.62 -0.83
CA MET A 186 0.24 10.88 -1.61
C MET A 186 -0.34 9.56 -2.16
N GLN A 187 -0.24 8.45 -1.43
CA GLN A 187 -0.77 7.14 -1.80
C GLN A 187 -1.94 6.77 -0.89
N HIS A 188 -1.64 6.45 0.37
CA HIS A 188 -2.59 5.90 1.34
C HIS A 188 -3.81 6.79 1.58
N ILE A 189 -3.62 8.09 1.86
CA ILE A 189 -4.73 9.01 2.16
C ILE A 189 -5.67 9.15 0.93
N PRO A 190 -5.19 9.47 -0.28
CA PRO A 190 -6.06 9.49 -1.46
C PRO A 190 -6.75 8.16 -1.77
N LEU A 191 -6.05 7.02 -1.60
CA LEU A 191 -6.62 5.70 -1.90
C LEU A 191 -7.72 5.30 -0.92
N TRP A 192 -7.56 5.57 0.38
CA TRP A 192 -8.64 5.38 1.36
C TRP A 192 -9.85 6.26 1.05
N VAL A 193 -9.63 7.51 0.69
CA VAL A 193 -10.69 8.43 0.25
C VAL A 193 -11.46 7.87 -0.95
N LEU A 194 -10.76 7.35 -1.96
CA LEU A 194 -11.39 6.73 -3.11
C LEU A 194 -12.15 5.45 -2.75
N LYS A 195 -11.63 4.64 -1.81
CA LYS A 195 -12.31 3.44 -1.30
C LYS A 195 -13.60 3.80 -0.57
N TRP A 196 -13.56 4.75 0.37
CA TRP A 196 -14.73 5.20 1.14
C TRP A 196 -15.82 5.85 0.28
N GLN A 197 -15.45 6.52 -0.81
CA GLN A 197 -16.39 7.12 -1.76
C GLN A 197 -16.86 6.15 -2.86
N SER A 198 -16.46 4.87 -2.83
CA SER A 198 -16.76 3.88 -3.88
C SER A 198 -16.30 4.31 -5.29
N LEU A 199 -15.25 5.15 -5.37
CA LEU A 199 -14.67 5.65 -6.62
C LEU A 199 -13.42 4.90 -7.06
N HIS A 200 -12.83 4.11 -6.16
CA HIS A 200 -11.64 3.30 -6.43
C HIS A 200 -11.72 2.45 -7.72
N PRO A 201 -12.85 1.79 -8.07
CA PRO A 201 -12.95 1.05 -9.33
C PRO A 201 -13.24 1.93 -10.56
N LYS A 202 -13.59 3.21 -10.37
CA LYS A 202 -14.00 4.13 -11.46
C LYS A 202 -12.87 5.07 -11.91
N VAL A 203 -11.99 5.47 -10.99
CA VAL A 203 -10.89 6.41 -11.26
C VAL A 203 -9.56 5.70 -11.07
N PRO A 204 -8.83 5.36 -12.15
CA PRO A 204 -7.50 4.78 -12.04
C PRO A 204 -6.58 5.66 -11.19
N PHE A 205 -5.87 5.02 -10.26
CA PHE A 205 -4.90 5.67 -9.40
C PHE A 205 -3.51 5.12 -9.74
N VAL A 206 -2.62 5.98 -10.20
CA VAL A 206 -1.27 5.56 -10.59
C VAL A 206 -0.20 6.28 -9.78
N THR A 207 0.89 5.57 -9.48
CA THR A 207 2.05 6.13 -8.78
C THR A 207 3.23 6.22 -9.73
N VAL A 208 3.91 7.36 -9.76
CA VAL A 208 5.19 7.55 -10.45
C VAL A 208 6.27 7.81 -9.41
N ILE A 209 7.12 6.81 -9.17
CA ILE A 209 8.15 6.89 -8.15
C ILE A 209 9.28 7.81 -8.63
N THR A 210 9.64 8.78 -7.80
CA THR A 210 10.70 9.76 -8.13
C THR A 210 12.04 9.48 -7.44
N ASP A 211 12.16 8.38 -6.69
CA ASP A 211 13.40 7.93 -6.06
C ASP A 211 14.06 6.86 -6.93
N LEU A 212 15.32 7.03 -7.35
CA LEU A 212 15.96 6.14 -8.34
C LEU A 212 16.27 4.74 -7.80
N ASN A 213 16.55 4.60 -6.50
CA ASN A 213 16.94 3.30 -5.94
C ASN A 213 16.40 3.08 -4.51
N THR A 214 16.87 3.86 -3.52
CA THR A 214 16.36 3.73 -2.15
C THR A 214 15.07 4.53 -2.01
N CYS A 215 13.94 3.86 -2.23
CA CYS A 215 12.61 4.41 -2.08
C CYS A 215 12.07 4.20 -0.66
N HIS A 216 11.38 5.21 -0.12
CA HIS A 216 10.63 5.04 1.13
C HIS A 216 9.46 4.05 0.91
N PRO A 217 9.13 3.19 1.91
CA PRO A 217 8.03 2.21 1.85
C PRO A 217 6.69 2.72 1.31
N THR A 218 6.44 4.00 1.50
CA THR A 218 5.12 4.61 1.39
C THR A 218 4.73 4.93 -0.05
N TRP A 219 5.69 4.81 -0.97
CA TRP A 219 5.46 4.76 -2.41
C TRP A 219 4.62 3.57 -2.85
N PHE A 220 4.65 2.47 -2.09
CA PHE A 220 4.04 1.20 -2.48
C PHE A 220 2.69 1.03 -1.80
N HIS A 221 1.65 0.83 -2.59
CA HIS A 221 0.30 0.56 -2.11
C HIS A 221 -0.40 -0.40 -3.08
N HIS A 222 -1.01 -1.47 -2.56
CA HIS A 222 -1.70 -2.51 -3.32
C HIS A 222 -2.91 -2.00 -4.13
N GLY A 223 -3.65 -1.01 -3.61
CA GLY A 223 -4.76 -0.36 -4.32
C GLY A 223 -4.41 0.44 -5.60
N VAL A 224 -3.14 0.61 -5.98
CA VAL A 224 -2.81 1.37 -7.21
C VAL A 224 -3.12 0.57 -8.48
N THR A 225 -3.60 1.22 -9.52
CA THR A 225 -3.78 0.59 -10.85
C THR A 225 -2.43 0.31 -11.52
N ARG A 226 -1.49 1.24 -11.40
CA ARG A 226 -0.11 1.11 -11.90
C ARG A 226 0.89 1.79 -10.97
N CYS A 227 2.09 1.23 -10.92
CA CYS A 227 3.26 1.77 -10.26
C CYS A 227 4.42 1.86 -11.28
N TYR A 228 4.74 3.08 -11.70
CA TYR A 228 5.85 3.37 -12.61
C TYR A 228 7.14 3.54 -11.79
N CYS A 229 8.04 2.59 -11.99
CA CYS A 229 9.34 2.51 -11.34
C CYS A 229 10.43 3.13 -12.24
N PRO A 230 11.37 3.90 -11.66
CA PRO A 230 12.46 4.48 -12.42
C PRO A 230 13.61 3.51 -12.69
N SER A 231 13.66 2.37 -12.01
CA SER A 231 14.73 1.37 -12.17
C SER A 231 14.22 -0.04 -11.86
N THR A 232 15.00 -1.04 -12.28
CA THR A 232 14.76 -2.45 -11.96
C THR A 232 14.85 -2.71 -10.46
N GLU A 233 15.71 -1.99 -9.75
CA GLU A 233 15.91 -2.12 -8.31
C GLU A 233 14.68 -1.65 -7.53
N VAL A 234 14.02 -0.58 -8.00
CA VAL A 234 12.76 -0.12 -7.40
C VAL A 234 11.62 -1.09 -7.72
N ALA A 235 11.56 -1.66 -8.93
CA ALA A 235 10.57 -2.66 -9.28
C ALA A 235 10.68 -3.94 -8.43
N LYS A 236 11.91 -4.41 -8.17
CA LYS A 236 12.15 -5.52 -7.23
C LYS A 236 11.63 -5.20 -5.82
N ARG A 237 11.81 -3.96 -5.36
CA ARG A 237 11.25 -3.51 -4.07
C ARG A 237 9.73 -3.45 -4.10
N ALA A 238 9.12 -3.00 -5.20
CA ALA A 238 7.66 -3.00 -5.35
C ALA A 238 7.08 -4.42 -5.21
N LEU A 239 7.69 -5.41 -5.86
CA LEU A 239 7.32 -6.83 -5.75
C LEU A 239 7.44 -7.34 -4.30
N LEU A 240 8.57 -7.07 -3.64
CA LEU A 240 8.80 -7.42 -2.23
C LEU A 240 7.81 -6.72 -1.27
N ARG A 241 7.10 -5.69 -1.74
CA ARG A 241 6.10 -4.94 -0.96
C ARG A 241 4.67 -5.33 -1.27
N GLY A 242 4.47 -6.37 -2.09
CA GLY A 242 3.16 -6.96 -2.37
C GLY A 242 2.43 -6.37 -3.58
N LEU A 243 3.11 -5.59 -4.44
CA LEU A 243 2.50 -5.18 -5.71
C LEU A 243 2.54 -6.35 -6.70
N ASP A 244 1.42 -6.58 -7.38
CA ASP A 244 1.30 -7.58 -8.44
C ASP A 244 2.18 -7.19 -9.64
N PRO A 245 2.81 -8.17 -10.33
CA PRO A 245 3.62 -7.89 -11.51
C PRO A 245 2.90 -7.09 -12.60
N SER A 246 1.58 -7.27 -12.75
CA SER A 246 0.77 -6.52 -13.71
C SER A 246 0.72 -5.03 -13.37
N GLN A 247 0.79 -4.65 -12.09
CA GLN A 247 0.77 -3.25 -11.64
C GLN A 247 2.09 -2.52 -11.92
N ILE A 248 3.20 -3.23 -12.07
CA ILE A 248 4.54 -2.62 -12.11
C ILE A 248 4.98 -2.36 -13.55
N ARG A 249 5.50 -1.15 -13.83
CA ARG A 249 6.15 -0.80 -15.10
C ARG A 249 7.49 -0.14 -14.84
N VAL A 250 8.52 -0.51 -15.60
CA VAL A 250 9.86 0.10 -15.48
C VAL A 250 10.12 0.93 -16.73
N TYR A 251 9.82 2.23 -16.64
CA TYR A 251 10.01 3.17 -17.77
C TYR A 251 11.11 4.19 -17.52
N GLY A 252 11.46 4.43 -16.25
CA GLY A 252 12.43 5.46 -15.89
C GLY A 252 11.81 6.65 -15.18
N LEU A 253 12.67 7.58 -14.77
CA LEU A 253 12.24 8.82 -14.14
C LEU A 253 11.69 9.80 -15.19
N PRO A 254 10.49 10.38 -15.02
CA PRO A 254 9.95 11.33 -15.98
C PRO A 254 10.76 12.63 -16.00
N ILE A 255 11.45 12.88 -17.11
CA ILE A 255 12.17 14.13 -17.38
C ILE A 255 11.38 14.96 -18.39
N ARG A 256 11.46 16.30 -18.28
CA ARG A 256 10.66 17.21 -19.10
C ARG A 256 10.89 16.98 -20.61
N PRO A 257 9.83 16.96 -21.44
CA PRO A 257 9.94 16.76 -22.89
C PRO A 257 10.93 17.69 -23.59
N SER A 258 10.97 18.96 -23.18
CA SER A 258 11.89 19.97 -23.74
C SER A 258 13.36 19.61 -23.51
N PHE A 259 13.66 18.88 -22.43
CA PHE A 259 15.01 18.38 -22.17
C PHE A 259 15.29 17.12 -23.00
N CYS A 260 14.37 16.16 -23.06
CA CYS A 260 14.59 14.91 -23.79
C CYS A 260 14.70 15.10 -25.32
N ARG A 261 13.94 16.05 -25.89
CA ARG A 261 13.88 16.30 -27.34
C ARG A 261 14.82 17.40 -27.81
N ALA A 262 15.54 18.07 -26.92
CA ALA A 262 16.43 19.16 -27.30
C ALA A 262 17.64 18.61 -28.08
N VAL A 263 17.67 18.94 -29.38
CA VAL A 263 18.83 18.80 -30.27
C VAL A 263 19.78 19.95 -29.95
N LEU A 264 20.99 19.61 -29.51
CA LEU A 264 21.96 20.57 -29.01
C LEU A 264 23.28 20.35 -29.73
N ASP A 265 23.84 21.42 -30.27
CA ASP A 265 25.24 21.47 -30.68
C ASP A 265 26.06 22.14 -29.56
N LYS A 266 27.12 21.47 -29.12
CA LYS A 266 27.92 21.94 -27.97
C LYS A 266 28.64 23.25 -28.27
N ASP A 267 29.12 23.42 -29.50
CA ASP A 267 29.91 24.58 -29.89
C ASP A 267 29.01 25.81 -30.07
N GLU A 268 27.82 25.62 -30.63
CA GLU A 268 26.79 26.67 -30.69
C GLU A 268 26.31 27.08 -29.29
N LEU A 269 26.09 26.12 -28.38
CA LEU A 269 25.69 26.43 -27.01
C LEU A 269 26.77 27.18 -26.25
N ARG A 270 28.05 26.82 -26.41
CA ARG A 270 29.15 27.55 -25.77
C ARG A 270 29.18 29.00 -26.25
N LYS A 271 28.97 29.25 -27.54
CA LYS A 271 28.85 30.61 -28.08
C LYS A 271 27.63 31.34 -27.51
N GLU A 272 26.45 30.70 -27.49
CA GLU A 272 25.22 31.29 -26.95
C GLU A 272 25.36 31.68 -25.47
N LEU A 273 26.03 30.83 -24.68
CA LEU A 273 26.21 31.00 -23.24
C LEU A 273 27.47 31.80 -22.87
N ASP A 274 28.17 32.36 -23.86
CA ASP A 274 29.40 33.15 -23.70
C ASP A 274 30.51 32.36 -22.95
N MET A 275 30.59 31.05 -23.24
CA MET A 275 31.60 30.13 -22.72
C MET A 275 32.79 30.03 -23.69
N ASP A 276 33.93 29.60 -23.17
CA ASP A 276 35.11 29.35 -24.00
C ASP A 276 34.80 28.16 -24.95
N PRO A 277 35.07 28.26 -26.27
CA PRO A 277 34.72 27.22 -27.22
C PRO A 277 35.59 25.96 -27.06
N ASP A 278 36.86 26.13 -26.72
CA ASP A 278 37.87 25.06 -26.79
C ASP A 278 38.10 24.36 -25.43
N LEU A 279 37.87 25.07 -24.32
CA LEU A 279 38.10 24.51 -22.99
C LEU A 279 37.00 23.52 -22.58
N PRO A 280 37.34 22.35 -22.01
CA PRO A 280 36.36 21.46 -21.43
C PRO A 280 35.71 22.11 -20.19
N ALA A 281 34.43 21.86 -19.98
CA ALA A 281 33.60 22.54 -19.00
C ALA A 281 33.02 21.59 -17.97
N VAL A 282 33.12 21.93 -16.68
CA VAL A 282 32.44 21.22 -15.59
C VAL A 282 31.25 22.03 -15.09
N LEU A 283 30.09 21.37 -14.96
CA LEU A 283 28.92 21.93 -14.29
C LEU A 283 28.95 21.57 -12.81
N LEU A 284 28.88 22.55 -11.91
CA LEU A 284 28.80 22.36 -10.48
C LEU A 284 27.45 22.87 -9.95
N MET A 285 26.68 22.00 -9.28
CA MET A 285 25.39 22.40 -8.71
C MET A 285 24.97 21.59 -7.47
N GLY A 286 24.36 22.28 -6.50
CA GLY A 286 23.82 21.71 -5.25
C GLY A 286 22.33 21.38 -5.27
N GLY A 287 21.75 21.13 -6.44
CA GLY A 287 20.29 21.06 -6.64
C GLY A 287 19.60 22.43 -6.59
N GLY A 288 18.26 22.45 -6.62
CA GLY A 288 17.46 23.68 -6.72
C GLY A 288 17.64 24.68 -5.57
N GLU A 289 18.08 24.21 -4.40
CA GLU A 289 18.33 25.03 -3.21
C GLU A 289 19.83 25.35 -3.01
N GLY A 290 20.72 24.85 -3.86
CA GLY A 290 22.16 25.11 -3.77
C GLY A 290 22.81 24.60 -2.48
N MET A 291 22.52 23.35 -2.10
CA MET A 291 23.05 22.70 -0.89
C MET A 291 24.40 22.01 -1.14
N GLY A 292 25.11 21.70 -0.05
CA GLY A 292 26.41 21.03 -0.08
C GLY A 292 27.61 21.98 -0.18
N PRO A 293 28.84 21.46 -0.27
CA PRO A 293 30.07 22.25 -0.26
C PRO A 293 30.36 22.91 -1.62
N VAL A 294 29.36 23.57 -2.23
CA VAL A 294 29.46 24.15 -3.57
C VAL A 294 30.54 25.23 -3.63
N GLU A 295 30.64 26.09 -2.62
CA GLU A 295 31.67 27.13 -2.58
C GLU A 295 33.08 26.53 -2.53
N GLU A 296 33.32 25.61 -1.60
CA GLU A 296 34.62 24.95 -1.43
C GLU A 296 35.03 24.18 -2.68
N THR A 297 34.08 23.49 -3.32
CA THR A 297 34.31 22.74 -4.56
C THR A 297 34.61 23.69 -5.72
N ALA A 298 33.88 24.81 -5.84
CA ALA A 298 34.14 25.79 -6.87
C ALA A 298 35.56 26.36 -6.74
N ARG A 299 35.97 26.75 -5.53
CA ARG A 299 37.33 27.25 -5.25
C ARG A 299 38.40 26.21 -5.58
N ALA A 300 38.21 24.95 -5.16
CA ALA A 300 39.12 23.86 -5.47
C ALA A 300 39.24 23.63 -7.00
N LEU A 301 38.13 23.68 -7.74
CA LEU A 301 38.16 23.61 -9.21
C LEU A 301 38.94 24.79 -9.82
N GLY A 302 38.77 26.00 -9.29
CA GLY A 302 39.51 27.18 -9.76
C GLY A 302 41.03 27.06 -9.62
N ASP A 303 41.49 26.31 -8.62
CA ASP A 303 42.90 26.02 -8.41
C ASP A 303 43.40 24.84 -9.26
N GLU A 304 42.65 23.73 -9.32
CA GLU A 304 43.04 22.51 -10.03
C GLU A 304 42.92 22.63 -11.56
N LEU A 305 42.01 23.47 -12.07
CA LEU A 305 41.81 23.70 -13.51
C LEU A 305 42.73 24.78 -14.09
N TYR A 306 43.75 25.21 -13.34
CA TYR A 306 44.75 26.16 -13.80
C TYR A 306 46.16 25.55 -13.81
N ASP A 307 46.73 25.37 -15.01
CA ASP A 307 48.10 24.88 -15.15
C ASP A 307 49.09 26.03 -14.83
N ARG A 308 49.62 26.03 -13.61
CA ARG A 308 50.61 27.02 -13.15
C ARG A 308 51.91 27.00 -13.95
N ARG A 309 52.31 25.85 -14.51
CA ARG A 309 53.54 25.73 -15.30
C ARG A 309 53.36 26.39 -16.67
N ARG A 310 52.21 26.15 -17.31
CA ARG A 310 51.87 26.72 -18.63
C ARG A 310 51.17 28.08 -18.56
N ARG A 311 50.85 28.56 -17.36
CA ARG A 311 50.11 29.80 -17.06
C ARG A 311 48.84 29.94 -17.90
N ARG A 312 48.06 28.86 -18.00
CA ARG A 312 46.81 28.83 -18.77
C ARG A 312 45.77 27.92 -18.10
N PRO A 313 44.47 28.20 -18.28
CA PRO A 313 43.43 27.27 -17.87
C PRO A 313 43.49 25.97 -18.68
N VAL A 314 43.14 24.85 -18.04
CA VAL A 314 42.94 23.53 -18.68
C VAL A 314 41.47 23.12 -18.71
N GLY A 315 40.58 23.95 -18.15
CA GLY A 315 39.13 23.79 -18.20
C GLY A 315 38.43 25.06 -17.72
N GLN A 316 37.10 25.06 -17.81
CA GLN A 316 36.22 26.14 -17.38
C GLN A 316 35.10 25.61 -16.46
N ILE A 317 34.50 26.50 -15.68
CA ILE A 317 33.54 26.13 -14.63
C ILE A 317 32.20 26.82 -14.87
N VAL A 318 31.11 26.06 -14.79
CA VAL A 318 29.75 26.60 -14.68
C VAL A 318 29.23 26.26 -13.30
N VAL A 319 28.85 27.27 -12.51
CA VAL A 319 28.24 27.08 -11.19
C VAL A 319 26.79 27.54 -11.21
N ILE A 320 25.86 26.64 -10.91
CA ILE A 320 24.43 26.95 -10.76
C ILE A 320 24.07 26.88 -9.27
N CYS A 321 23.87 28.05 -8.67
CA CYS A 321 23.58 28.20 -7.24
C CYS A 321 22.12 27.92 -6.86
N GLY A 322 21.24 27.72 -7.85
CA GLY A 322 19.80 27.56 -7.62
C GLY A 322 19.23 28.80 -6.93
N ARG A 323 18.41 28.60 -5.89
CA ARG A 323 17.81 29.68 -5.10
C ARG A 323 18.74 30.28 -4.04
N ASN A 324 19.97 29.77 -3.90
CA ASN A 324 20.93 30.25 -2.90
C ASN A 324 21.62 31.56 -3.35
N GLN A 325 20.96 32.70 -3.08
CA GLN A 325 21.47 34.02 -3.46
C GLN A 325 22.72 34.45 -2.69
N VAL A 326 22.90 33.94 -1.47
CA VAL A 326 24.10 34.22 -0.66
C VAL A 326 25.31 33.58 -1.33
N LEU A 327 25.23 32.28 -1.64
CA LEU A 327 26.27 31.55 -2.36
C LEU A 327 26.62 32.22 -3.70
N ARG A 328 25.60 32.61 -4.47
CA ARG A 328 25.79 33.29 -5.76
C ARG A 328 26.60 34.58 -5.59
N SER A 329 26.25 35.40 -4.60
CA SER A 329 26.92 36.68 -4.34
C SER A 329 28.37 36.48 -3.90
N THR A 330 28.64 35.48 -3.05
CA THR A 330 29.99 35.11 -2.58
C THR A 330 30.89 34.64 -3.72
N LEU A 331 30.36 33.85 -4.65
CA LEU A 331 31.15 33.37 -5.79
C LEU A 331 31.41 34.48 -6.80
N LEU A 332 30.44 35.38 -7.02
CA LEU A 332 30.59 36.51 -7.94
C LEU A 332 31.64 37.52 -7.48
N SER A 333 31.84 37.68 -6.16
CA SER A 333 32.87 38.55 -5.61
C SER A 333 34.26 37.92 -5.57
N SER A 334 34.39 36.62 -5.88
CA SER A 334 35.65 35.90 -5.88
C SER A 334 36.45 36.11 -7.17
N ARG A 335 37.78 36.10 -7.07
CA ARG A 335 38.67 36.10 -8.24
C ARG A 335 38.94 34.67 -8.69
N TRP A 336 38.99 34.46 -10.01
CA TRP A 336 39.13 33.15 -10.63
C TRP A 336 40.33 33.12 -11.59
N ASN A 337 41.08 32.02 -11.57
CA ASN A 337 42.23 31.81 -12.46
C ASN A 337 41.84 31.16 -13.80
N CYS A 338 40.63 30.62 -13.89
CA CYS A 338 40.04 30.03 -15.09
C CYS A 338 38.71 30.72 -15.42
N PRO A 339 38.16 30.55 -16.64
CA PRO A 339 36.84 31.06 -16.98
C PRO A 339 35.75 30.43 -16.12
N VAL A 340 34.90 31.26 -15.51
CA VAL A 340 33.79 30.82 -14.66
C VAL A 340 32.49 31.53 -15.01
N LYS A 341 31.40 30.78 -15.15
CA LYS A 341 30.02 31.31 -15.22
C LYS A 341 29.27 31.00 -13.94
N ILE A 342 28.77 32.03 -13.26
CA ILE A 342 28.03 31.88 -12.00
C ILE A 342 26.58 32.30 -12.21
N ARG A 343 25.67 31.36 -12.00
CA ARG A 343 24.23 31.51 -12.26
C ARG A 343 23.41 31.26 -11.00
N GLY A 344 22.21 31.82 -10.98
CA GLY A 344 21.22 31.59 -9.92
C GLY A 344 20.38 30.36 -10.21
N PHE A 345 19.05 30.54 -10.22
CA PHE A 345 18.11 29.51 -10.64
C PHE A 345 17.95 29.55 -12.17
N GLU A 346 18.20 28.43 -12.83
CA GLU A 346 18.15 28.30 -14.28
C GLU A 346 17.00 27.39 -14.72
N LYS A 347 16.23 27.83 -15.72
CA LYS A 347 15.09 27.07 -16.27
C LYS A 347 15.47 26.17 -17.43
N GLN A 348 16.48 26.57 -18.21
CA GLN A 348 16.93 25.88 -19.41
C GLN A 348 18.17 25.02 -19.11
N MET A 349 18.03 24.06 -18.18
CA MET A 349 19.16 23.21 -17.76
C MET A 349 19.73 22.37 -18.91
N GLU A 350 18.93 22.06 -19.93
CA GLU A 350 19.36 21.36 -21.14
C GLU A 350 20.53 22.06 -21.82
N LYS A 351 20.51 23.39 -21.89
CA LYS A 351 21.58 24.19 -22.51
C LYS A 351 22.86 24.13 -21.68
N TRP A 352 22.74 24.37 -20.38
CA TRP A 352 23.88 24.37 -19.47
C TRP A 352 24.54 22.99 -19.36
N MET A 353 23.75 21.91 -19.29
CA MET A 353 24.28 20.56 -19.32
C MET A 353 24.87 20.21 -20.69
N GLY A 354 24.23 20.61 -21.79
CA GLY A 354 24.73 20.37 -23.15
C GLY A 354 26.06 21.05 -23.48
N ALA A 355 26.33 22.20 -22.86
CA ALA A 355 27.59 22.94 -23.02
C ALA A 355 28.77 22.37 -22.19
N CYS A 356 28.48 21.46 -21.25
CA CYS A 356 29.45 20.88 -20.33
C CYS A 356 29.94 19.48 -20.76
N ASP A 357 31.01 19.01 -20.12
CA ASP A 357 31.65 17.71 -20.36
C ASP A 357 31.53 16.76 -19.17
N CYS A 358 31.31 17.28 -17.96
CA CYS A 358 30.98 16.51 -16.77
C CYS A 358 30.18 17.36 -15.77
N ILE A 359 29.63 16.72 -14.74
CA ILE A 359 28.84 17.37 -13.70
C ILE A 359 29.28 16.94 -12.31
N ILE A 360 29.41 17.89 -11.38
CA ILE A 360 29.50 17.66 -9.94
C ILE A 360 28.17 18.06 -9.30
N THR A 361 27.54 17.12 -8.62
CA THR A 361 26.26 17.39 -7.96
C THR A 361 25.97 16.44 -6.81
N LYS A 362 24.96 16.76 -5.98
CA LYS A 362 24.43 15.82 -5.00
C LYS A 362 23.66 14.69 -5.70
N ALA A 363 23.41 13.58 -5.01
CA ALA A 363 22.72 12.40 -5.55
C ALA A 363 21.19 12.59 -5.75
N GLY A 364 20.78 13.74 -6.29
CA GLY A 364 19.40 14.08 -6.62
C GLY A 364 18.92 13.29 -7.84
N PRO A 365 17.77 12.59 -7.75
CA PRO A 365 17.32 11.67 -8.79
C PRO A 365 17.06 12.36 -10.14
N GLY A 366 16.42 13.54 -10.13
CA GLY A 366 16.15 14.33 -11.34
C GLY A 366 17.42 14.75 -12.07
N THR A 367 18.38 15.33 -11.34
CA THR A 367 19.65 15.80 -11.92
C THR A 367 20.50 14.64 -12.42
N ILE A 368 20.49 13.48 -11.75
CA ILE A 368 21.14 12.26 -12.25
C ILE A 368 20.52 11.87 -13.60
N ALA A 369 19.19 11.73 -13.68
CA ALA A 369 18.52 11.34 -14.92
C ALA A 369 18.76 12.34 -16.07
N GLU A 370 18.73 13.64 -15.79
CA GLU A 370 19.08 14.71 -16.75
C GLU A 370 20.54 14.58 -17.25
N ALA A 371 21.48 14.35 -16.34
CA ALA A 371 22.90 14.17 -16.68
C ALA A 371 23.11 12.92 -17.54
N LEU A 372 22.45 11.79 -17.21
CA LEU A 372 22.49 10.56 -18.00
C LEU A 372 21.98 10.79 -19.43
N ILE A 373 20.85 11.47 -19.58
CA ILE A 373 20.28 11.84 -20.90
C ILE A 373 21.27 12.69 -21.72
N ARG A 374 22.05 13.57 -21.07
CA ARG A 374 23.08 14.38 -21.72
C ARG A 374 24.42 13.68 -21.88
N GLY A 375 24.53 12.44 -21.42
CA GLY A 375 25.79 11.68 -21.46
C GLY A 375 26.89 12.32 -20.61
N LEU A 376 26.55 13.05 -19.55
CA LEU A 376 27.52 13.68 -18.67
C LEU A 376 28.01 12.69 -17.60
N PRO A 377 29.32 12.40 -17.52
CA PRO A 377 29.94 11.76 -16.37
C PRO A 377 29.65 12.53 -15.08
N ILE A 378 29.24 11.80 -14.03
CA ILE A 378 28.74 12.38 -12.80
C ILE A 378 29.77 12.20 -11.67
N ILE A 379 30.08 13.28 -10.95
CA ILE A 379 30.76 13.21 -9.65
C ILE A 379 29.74 13.55 -8.59
N LEU A 380 29.33 12.53 -7.84
CA LEU A 380 28.41 12.70 -6.72
C LEU A 380 29.18 13.20 -5.49
N ASN A 381 28.86 14.41 -5.02
CA ASN A 381 29.59 15.06 -3.91
C ASN A 381 28.85 15.05 -2.57
N ASP A 382 27.55 14.81 -2.59
CA ASP A 382 26.72 14.74 -1.39
C ASP A 382 25.45 13.93 -1.66
N PHE A 383 24.69 13.61 -0.62
CA PHE A 383 23.38 12.98 -0.71
C PHE A 383 22.54 13.26 0.54
N ILE A 384 21.23 13.33 0.37
CA ILE A 384 20.29 13.37 1.51
C ILE A 384 20.23 11.97 2.15
N PRO A 385 20.58 11.80 3.45
CA PRO A 385 20.55 10.49 4.08
C PRO A 385 19.16 9.83 4.09
N GLY A 386 19.14 8.51 3.91
CA GLY A 386 17.90 7.76 3.68
C GLY A 386 17.46 7.83 2.22
N GLN A 387 16.99 9.00 1.79
CA GLN A 387 16.33 9.21 0.51
C GLN A 387 17.25 9.04 -0.72
N GLU A 388 18.44 9.63 -0.70
CA GLU A 388 19.33 9.66 -1.90
C GLU A 388 20.50 8.67 -1.80
N VAL A 389 20.63 7.93 -0.70
CA VAL A 389 21.77 7.02 -0.45
C VAL A 389 21.87 5.95 -1.54
N GLY A 390 20.74 5.39 -1.98
CA GLY A 390 20.74 4.37 -3.04
C GLY A 390 21.07 4.91 -4.43
N ASN A 391 20.99 6.22 -4.64
CA ASN A 391 21.28 6.80 -5.95
C ASN A 391 22.80 6.80 -6.23
N VAL A 392 23.63 6.72 -5.19
CA VAL A 392 25.09 6.62 -5.32
C VAL A 392 25.52 5.31 -6.01
N PRO A 393 25.18 4.10 -5.51
CA PRO A 393 25.55 2.86 -6.20
C PRO A 393 24.93 2.76 -7.59
N TYR A 394 23.74 3.35 -7.82
CA TYR A 394 23.15 3.39 -9.17
C TYR A 394 24.08 4.07 -10.20
N VAL A 395 24.77 5.15 -9.83
CA VAL A 395 25.70 5.86 -10.72
C VAL A 395 27.07 5.17 -10.77
N VAL A 396 27.60 4.77 -9.62
CA VAL A 396 28.97 4.22 -9.51
C VAL A 396 29.05 2.81 -10.08
N ASP A 397 28.14 1.91 -9.71
CA ASP A 397 28.20 0.50 -10.08
C ASP A 397 27.93 0.28 -11.58
N ASN A 398 27.11 1.15 -12.18
CA ASN A 398 26.90 1.17 -13.63
C ASN A 398 27.99 1.94 -14.40
N GLY A 399 29.03 2.43 -13.71
CA GLY A 399 30.14 3.11 -14.34
C GLY A 399 29.75 4.36 -15.12
N ALA A 400 28.77 5.13 -14.62
CA ALA A 400 28.36 6.43 -15.16
C ALA A 400 28.96 7.62 -14.38
N GLY A 401 29.65 7.34 -13.28
CA GLY A 401 30.30 8.37 -12.48
C GLY A 401 31.10 7.83 -11.30
N VAL A 402 31.55 8.74 -10.45
CA VAL A 402 32.26 8.45 -9.19
C VAL A 402 31.61 9.18 -8.01
N PHE A 403 31.95 8.77 -6.79
CA PHE A 403 31.49 9.42 -5.56
C PHE A 403 32.68 9.98 -4.79
N SER A 404 32.64 11.27 -4.44
CA SER A 404 33.67 11.90 -3.61
C SER A 404 33.10 13.04 -2.78
N LYS A 405 33.14 12.91 -1.45
CA LYS A 405 32.73 13.98 -0.52
C LYS A 405 33.78 15.08 -0.35
N ASP A 406 35.05 14.81 -0.66
CA ASP A 406 36.12 15.79 -0.53
C ASP A 406 36.10 16.73 -1.75
N PRO A 407 35.83 18.04 -1.57
CA PRO A 407 35.85 19.02 -2.65
C PRO A 407 37.14 19.02 -3.46
N ARG A 408 38.29 18.78 -2.82
CA ARG A 408 39.60 18.76 -3.50
C ARG A 408 39.79 17.51 -4.33
N GLU A 409 39.36 16.35 -3.85
CA GLU A 409 39.42 15.11 -4.64
C GLU A 409 38.46 15.16 -5.83
N ALA A 410 37.25 15.71 -5.64
CA ALA A 410 36.31 15.95 -6.74
C ALA A 410 36.93 16.87 -7.81
N ALA A 411 37.56 17.97 -7.41
CA ALA A 411 38.24 18.88 -8.33
C ALA A 411 39.43 18.22 -9.05
N ARG A 412 40.25 17.43 -8.32
CA ARG A 412 41.35 16.65 -8.90
C ARG A 412 40.87 15.62 -9.90
N GLN A 413 39.72 14.98 -9.66
CA GLN A 413 39.13 14.06 -10.62
C GLN A 413 38.74 14.76 -11.93
N VAL A 414 38.13 15.94 -11.85
CA VAL A 414 37.81 16.74 -13.05
C VAL A 414 39.07 17.12 -13.80
N ALA A 415 40.10 17.60 -13.10
CA ALA A 415 41.38 17.94 -13.72
C ALA A 415 42.01 16.73 -14.41
N ARG A 416 41.95 15.53 -13.80
CA ARG A 416 42.39 14.28 -14.44
C ARG A 416 41.60 13.98 -15.72
N TRP A 417 40.27 14.05 -15.66
CA TRP A 417 39.42 13.82 -16.83
C TRP A 417 39.67 14.80 -17.98
N PHE A 418 40.00 16.06 -17.69
CA PHE A 418 40.26 17.08 -18.72
C PHE A 418 41.68 17.04 -19.28
N THR A 419 42.62 16.32 -18.64
CA THR A 419 44.03 16.34 -19.03
C THR A 419 44.61 14.96 -19.34
N THR A 420 44.62 14.05 -18.36
CA THR A 420 45.41 12.81 -18.39
C THR A 420 44.56 11.56 -18.60
N HIS A 421 43.28 11.60 -18.25
CA HIS A 421 42.35 10.47 -18.26
C HIS A 421 41.10 10.77 -19.11
N THR A 422 41.31 11.36 -20.29
CA THR A 422 40.23 11.72 -21.22
C THR A 422 39.45 10.51 -21.73
N ASP A 423 40.12 9.36 -21.88
CA ASP A 423 39.46 8.11 -22.27
C ASP A 423 38.55 7.56 -21.16
N GLU A 424 38.91 7.77 -19.89
CA GLU A 424 38.03 7.41 -18.78
C GLU A 424 36.76 8.26 -18.78
N LEU A 425 36.88 9.57 -19.00
CA LEU A 425 35.74 10.48 -19.14
C LEU A 425 34.80 10.03 -20.27
N ARG A 426 35.36 9.69 -21.44
CA ARG A 426 34.58 9.16 -22.58
C ARG A 426 33.87 7.86 -22.22
N ARG A 427 34.52 6.94 -21.51
CA ARG A 427 33.91 5.69 -21.06
C ARG A 427 32.72 5.94 -20.13
N PHE A 428 32.87 6.82 -19.13
CA PHE A 428 31.77 7.21 -18.25
C PHE A 428 30.61 7.85 -19.03
N SER A 429 30.92 8.69 -20.04
CA SER A 429 29.92 9.35 -20.88
C SER A 429 29.10 8.34 -21.69
N LEU A 430 29.77 7.37 -22.32
CA LEU A 430 29.09 6.29 -23.06
C LEU A 430 28.19 5.45 -22.16
N ASN A 431 28.63 5.14 -20.93
CA ASN A 431 27.81 4.42 -19.97
C ASN A 431 26.63 5.25 -19.47
N ALA A 432 26.81 6.56 -19.27
CA ALA A 432 25.74 7.47 -18.91
C ALA A 432 24.61 7.46 -19.96
N VAL A 433 24.96 7.50 -21.26
CA VAL A 433 24.00 7.39 -22.36
C VAL A 433 23.30 6.03 -22.38
N LYS A 434 23.99 4.93 -22.10
CA LYS A 434 23.38 3.59 -22.04
C LYS A 434 22.33 3.45 -20.94
N LEU A 435 22.50 4.17 -19.82
CA LEU A 435 21.54 4.19 -18.72
C LEU A 435 20.41 5.21 -18.92
N ALA A 436 20.53 6.09 -19.91
CA ALA A 436 19.56 7.14 -20.14
C ALA A 436 18.20 6.57 -20.57
N GLN A 437 17.13 7.13 -20.01
CA GLN A 437 15.75 6.78 -20.36
C GLN A 437 14.98 8.03 -20.83
N PRO A 438 15.35 8.62 -21.99
CA PRO A 438 14.75 9.88 -22.46
C PRO A 438 13.26 9.73 -22.82
N GLU A 439 12.79 8.51 -23.11
CA GLU A 439 11.40 8.24 -23.47
C GLU A 439 10.49 8.00 -22.25
N ALA A 440 11.04 7.93 -21.04
CA ALA A 440 10.31 7.57 -19.81
C ALA A 440 8.99 8.34 -19.64
N VAL A 441 9.03 9.67 -19.77
CA VAL A 441 7.85 10.52 -19.61
C VAL A 441 6.78 10.23 -20.67
N PHE A 442 7.19 9.91 -21.89
CA PHE A 442 6.27 9.61 -23.00
C PHE A 442 5.65 8.24 -22.85
N ASP A 443 6.43 7.25 -22.44
CA ASP A 443 5.94 5.89 -22.22
C ASP A 443 4.95 5.84 -21.05
N ILE A 444 5.22 6.59 -19.97
CA ILE A 444 4.28 6.73 -18.85
C ILE A 444 2.94 7.32 -19.33
N VAL A 445 2.93 8.46 -20.02
CA VAL A 445 1.66 9.08 -20.44
C VAL A 445 0.92 8.25 -21.51
N LYS A 446 1.65 7.50 -22.35
CA LYS A 446 1.06 6.56 -23.31
C LYS A 446 0.43 5.35 -22.63
N ASP A 447 1.07 4.77 -21.61
CA ASP A 447 0.49 3.66 -20.85
C ASP A 447 -0.76 4.14 -20.10
N ILE A 448 -0.70 5.32 -19.48
CA ILE A 448 -1.87 5.98 -18.87
C ILE A 448 -3.00 6.16 -19.89
N HIS A 449 -2.69 6.64 -21.09
CA HIS A 449 -3.69 6.80 -22.14
C HIS A 449 -4.34 5.47 -22.53
N LYS A 450 -3.56 4.39 -22.61
CA LYS A 450 -4.08 3.04 -22.88
C LYS A 450 -5.01 2.55 -21.77
N LEU A 451 -4.68 2.79 -20.49
CA LEU A 451 -5.56 2.47 -19.36
C LEU A 451 -6.91 3.17 -19.47
N GLN A 452 -6.94 4.35 -20.08
CA GLN A 452 -8.13 5.17 -20.28
C GLN A 452 -8.94 4.81 -21.55
N GLN A 453 -8.32 4.13 -22.51
CA GLN A 453 -8.98 3.65 -23.74
C GLN A 453 -9.55 2.25 -23.57
N GLN A 454 -9.00 1.46 -22.65
CA GLN A 454 -9.67 0.26 -22.19
C GLN A 454 -11.02 0.73 -21.64
N PRO A 455 -12.18 0.27 -22.17
CA PRO A 455 -13.43 0.48 -21.46
C PRO A 455 -13.17 0.03 -20.03
N ALA A 456 -13.73 0.74 -19.03
CA ALA A 456 -13.65 0.28 -17.66
C ALA A 456 -14.08 -1.18 -17.65
N THR A 457 -13.10 -2.08 -17.67
CA THR A 457 -13.30 -3.48 -17.43
C THR A 457 -13.53 -3.49 -15.93
N VAL A 458 -14.78 -3.20 -15.55
CA VAL A 458 -15.49 -4.23 -14.81
C VAL A 458 -15.13 -5.50 -15.55
N THR A 459 -14.44 -6.42 -14.91
CA THR A 459 -14.14 -7.74 -15.45
C THR A 459 -15.47 -8.47 -15.68
N ARG A 460 -16.27 -8.00 -16.64
CA ARG A 460 -17.33 -8.72 -17.31
C ARG A 460 -16.62 -9.51 -18.38
N ILE A 461 -16.19 -10.70 -17.97
CA ILE A 461 -15.85 -11.77 -18.91
C ILE A 461 -17.07 -11.92 -19.84
N PRO A 462 -16.92 -11.82 -21.16
CA PRO A 462 -18.05 -11.86 -22.08
C PRO A 462 -18.67 -13.25 -22.06
N TYR A 463 -19.93 -13.31 -21.65
CA TYR A 463 -20.81 -14.43 -21.93
C TYR A 463 -21.00 -14.56 -23.44
N SER A 464 -20.41 -15.59 -24.03
CA SER A 464 -20.96 -16.19 -25.25
C SER A 464 -21.87 -17.35 -24.83
N LEU A 465 -23.15 -17.16 -25.08
CA LEU A 465 -24.22 -18.16 -24.96
C LEU A 465 -23.82 -19.47 -25.64
N THR A 466 -23.61 -20.53 -24.86
CA THR A 466 -23.82 -21.91 -25.31
C THR A 466 -24.65 -22.66 -24.28
N SER A 467 -25.91 -22.84 -24.66
CA SER A 467 -26.96 -23.73 -24.13
C SER A 467 -26.98 -23.99 -22.63
N SER A 468 -28.03 -23.45 -21.99
CA SER A 468 -28.65 -24.10 -20.85
C SER A 468 -28.95 -25.57 -21.20
N ARG A 469 -28.27 -26.50 -20.53
CA ARG A 469 -28.89 -27.79 -20.22
C ARG A 469 -29.28 -27.73 -18.76
N GLN A 470 -30.59 -27.59 -18.52
CA GLN A 470 -31.19 -28.13 -17.31
C GLN A 470 -30.75 -29.59 -17.21
N VAL A 471 -29.97 -29.92 -16.20
CA VAL A 471 -29.89 -31.29 -15.69
C VAL A 471 -30.64 -31.30 -14.37
N VAL A 472 -31.93 -31.56 -14.50
CA VAL A 472 -32.72 -32.16 -13.43
C VAL A 472 -32.39 -33.66 -13.49
N GLN A 473 -31.45 -34.11 -12.66
CA GLN A 473 -31.41 -35.46 -12.10
C GLN A 473 -30.21 -35.59 -11.15
N GLY A 474 -30.50 -36.07 -9.94
CA GLY A 474 -29.63 -35.97 -8.77
C GLY A 474 -28.29 -36.69 -8.91
N ASP A 475 -27.24 -35.99 -8.50
CA ASP A 475 -25.92 -36.57 -8.27
C ASP A 475 -25.90 -37.34 -6.94
N PRO A 476 -25.07 -38.40 -6.82
CA PRO A 476 -24.95 -39.20 -5.61
C PRO A 476 -24.40 -38.37 -4.44
N GLU A 477 -24.80 -38.71 -3.21
CA GLU A 477 -24.41 -38.00 -1.99
C GLU A 477 -22.88 -37.85 -1.87
N PRO A 478 -22.36 -36.61 -1.75
CA PRO A 478 -20.95 -36.38 -1.48
C PRO A 478 -20.58 -36.90 -0.09
N ARG A 479 -19.46 -37.62 0.04
CA ARG A 479 -18.93 -38.13 1.31
C ARG A 479 -17.49 -37.66 1.49
N LEU A 480 -17.21 -36.98 2.61
CA LEU A 480 -15.87 -36.51 2.97
C LEU A 480 -15.07 -37.59 3.72
N VAL A 481 -13.77 -37.76 3.40
CA VAL A 481 -12.87 -38.74 4.04
C VAL A 481 -11.55 -38.07 4.50
N ARG A 482 -10.95 -38.62 5.55
CA ARG A 482 -9.91 -38.03 6.44
C ARG A 482 -8.56 -37.74 5.77
N THR A 483 -7.90 -36.64 6.16
CA THR A 483 -6.45 -36.39 5.95
C THR A 483 -5.79 -35.72 7.15
N THR A 484 -4.52 -36.07 7.45
CA THR A 484 -3.72 -35.50 8.54
C THR A 484 -3.24 -34.07 8.27
N ALA A 485 -3.27 -33.23 9.30
CA ALA A 485 -2.90 -31.81 9.29
C ALA A 485 -1.54 -31.52 9.97
N VAL A 486 -0.84 -30.48 9.51
CA VAL A 486 0.43 -29.96 10.08
C VAL A 486 0.13 -28.86 11.10
N PRO A 487 0.84 -28.76 12.25
CA PRO A 487 0.57 -27.72 13.24
C PRO A 487 0.95 -26.31 12.78
N LEU A 488 0.36 -25.32 13.45
CA LEU A 488 0.64 -23.88 13.35
C LEU A 488 2.15 -23.60 13.23
N SER A 489 2.56 -22.89 12.17
CA SER A 489 3.93 -22.41 12.00
C SER A 489 4.33 -21.43 13.12
N PRO A 490 5.55 -21.54 13.69
CA PRO A 490 6.07 -20.63 14.71
C PRO A 490 6.74 -19.36 14.17
N ASP A 491 6.62 -19.02 12.88
CA ASP A 491 7.25 -17.82 12.29
C ASP A 491 6.41 -16.54 12.53
N PRO A 492 6.93 -15.49 13.19
CA PRO A 492 6.11 -14.39 13.66
C PRO A 492 6.07 -13.29 12.60
N GLN A 493 5.14 -13.35 11.64
CA GLN A 493 4.66 -12.17 10.90
C GLN A 493 3.43 -12.50 10.01
N PHE A 494 2.25 -12.13 10.51
CA PHE A 494 1.02 -11.74 9.78
C PHE A 494 0.22 -12.75 8.95
N CYS A 495 0.67 -14.00 8.75
CA CYS A 495 -0.16 -15.06 8.15
C CYS A 495 -0.78 -15.98 9.22
N ARG A 496 -2.12 -16.04 9.29
CA ARG A 496 -2.87 -16.96 10.16
C ARG A 496 -3.36 -18.16 9.33
N ALA A 497 -2.91 -19.36 9.65
CA ALA A 497 -3.52 -20.57 9.10
C ALA A 497 -4.94 -20.73 9.67
N LEU A 498 -5.93 -20.79 8.78
CA LEU A 498 -7.34 -20.96 9.13
C LEU A 498 -7.74 -22.42 9.10
N ASP A 499 -7.27 -23.14 8.08
CA ASP A 499 -7.57 -24.56 7.91
C ASP A 499 -6.56 -25.24 6.98
N CYS A 500 -6.46 -26.56 7.06
CA CYS A 500 -5.72 -27.37 6.11
C CYS A 500 -6.34 -28.76 5.97
N HIS A 501 -6.83 -29.07 4.77
CA HIS A 501 -7.46 -30.34 4.42
C HIS A 501 -7.12 -30.70 2.98
N HIS A 502 -7.12 -31.99 2.64
CA HIS A 502 -7.02 -32.47 1.26
C HIS A 502 -5.79 -31.95 0.50
N GLY A 503 -4.64 -31.85 1.19
CA GLY A 503 -3.39 -31.33 0.60
C GLY A 503 -3.41 -29.83 0.32
N ARG A 504 -4.34 -29.07 0.93
CA ARG A 504 -4.47 -27.62 0.78
C ARG A 504 -4.32 -26.93 2.14
N VAL A 505 -3.76 -25.72 2.12
CA VAL A 505 -3.64 -24.86 3.30
C VAL A 505 -4.35 -23.55 3.00
N LEU A 506 -5.32 -23.19 3.84
CA LEU A 506 -6.00 -21.91 3.83
C LEU A 506 -5.31 -20.98 4.84
N LEU A 507 -4.74 -19.89 4.33
CA LEU A 507 -4.07 -18.85 5.09
C LEU A 507 -4.85 -17.54 4.97
N HIS A 508 -4.90 -16.77 6.04
CA HIS A 508 -5.33 -15.38 6.02
C HIS A 508 -4.16 -14.46 6.32
N ASP A 509 -3.95 -13.48 5.45
CA ASP A 509 -2.94 -12.44 5.65
C ASP A 509 -3.63 -11.20 6.25
N ALA A 510 -3.32 -10.90 7.51
CA ALA A 510 -3.88 -9.75 8.22
C ALA A 510 -3.34 -8.40 7.70
N SER A 511 -2.49 -8.39 6.66
CA SER A 511 -1.94 -7.18 6.05
C SER A 511 -2.69 -6.68 4.79
N ASP A 512 -3.65 -7.46 4.28
CA ASP A 512 -4.35 -7.17 2.99
C ASP A 512 -5.87 -7.47 2.99
N ASP A 513 -6.50 -7.84 4.11
CA ASP A 513 -7.89 -8.37 4.18
C ASP A 513 -8.20 -9.49 3.16
N GLY A 514 -7.17 -10.20 2.66
CA GLY A 514 -7.24 -11.21 1.61
C GLY A 514 -6.99 -12.65 2.06
N TRP A 515 -7.60 -13.61 1.36
CA TRP A 515 -7.53 -15.06 1.62
C TRP A 515 -6.56 -15.74 0.66
N TYR A 516 -5.66 -16.58 1.18
CA TYR A 516 -4.65 -17.29 0.38
C TYR A 516 -4.82 -18.80 0.49
N LEU A 517 -4.99 -19.46 -0.66
CA LEU A 517 -5.05 -20.91 -0.79
C LEU A 517 -4.19 -21.34 -1.99
N ILE A 518 -2.90 -21.00 -1.98
CA ILE A 518 -2.02 -20.99 -3.17
C ILE A 518 -2.55 -20.06 -4.31
N HIS A 519 -3.78 -19.53 -4.20
CA HIS A 519 -4.47 -18.54 -5.02
C HIS A 519 -5.29 -17.58 -4.13
N CYS A 520 -5.49 -16.33 -4.58
CA CYS A 520 -6.30 -15.32 -3.89
C CYS A 520 -7.81 -15.57 -4.12
N LEU A 521 -8.60 -15.65 -3.05
CA LEU A 521 -10.07 -15.78 -3.15
C LEU A 521 -10.73 -14.39 -3.14
N PRO A 522 -11.82 -14.17 -3.89
CA PRO A 522 -12.60 -12.92 -3.79
C PRO A 522 -13.15 -12.71 -2.37
N GLU A 523 -13.58 -11.49 -2.02
CA GLU A 523 -14.22 -11.23 -0.72
C GLU A 523 -15.59 -11.94 -0.62
N PRO A 524 -15.93 -12.55 0.55
CA PRO A 524 -17.16 -13.32 0.74
C PRO A 524 -18.45 -12.48 0.83
N GLY A 525 -18.36 -11.15 0.77
CA GLY A 525 -19.53 -10.27 0.72
C GLY A 525 -20.35 -10.16 2.00
N ILE A 526 -19.80 -10.62 3.14
CA ILE A 526 -20.35 -10.42 4.49
C ILE A 526 -19.45 -9.38 5.17
N PRO A 527 -19.91 -8.22 5.65
CA PRO A 527 -19.09 -7.36 6.51
C PRO A 527 -18.82 -8.10 7.83
N TRP A 528 -17.58 -8.42 8.22
CA TRP A 528 -17.32 -9.31 9.38
C TRP A 528 -16.48 -8.67 10.48
N LEU A 529 -16.87 -8.87 11.74
CA LEU A 529 -16.08 -8.44 12.90
C LEU A 529 -14.99 -9.48 13.20
N ILE A 530 -15.41 -10.75 13.26
CA ILE A 530 -14.58 -11.93 13.53
C ILE A 530 -15.18 -13.11 12.75
N TYR A 531 -14.32 -14.00 12.26
CA TYR A 531 -14.72 -15.11 11.38
C TYR A 531 -13.86 -16.37 11.59
N SER A 532 -14.30 -17.46 10.96
CA SER A 532 -13.50 -18.65 10.65
C SER A 532 -13.84 -19.19 9.25
N ALA A 533 -13.02 -20.08 8.71
CA ALA A 533 -13.24 -20.68 7.41
C ALA A 533 -12.64 -22.08 7.32
N ALA A 534 -13.14 -22.88 6.38
CA ALA A 534 -12.64 -24.22 6.11
C ALA A 534 -12.61 -24.53 4.61
N VAL A 535 -11.61 -25.29 4.18
CA VAL A 535 -11.42 -25.71 2.78
C VAL A 535 -11.77 -27.17 2.58
N LEU A 536 -12.53 -27.47 1.53
CA LEU A 536 -13.04 -28.81 1.25
C LEU A 536 -12.80 -29.17 -0.22
N CYS A 537 -12.56 -30.45 -0.51
CA CYS A 537 -12.48 -30.97 -1.87
C CYS A 537 -13.90 -31.13 -2.44
N ALA A 538 -14.11 -30.73 -3.70
CA ALA A 538 -15.41 -30.77 -4.37
C ALA A 538 -15.53 -31.91 -5.39
N VAL A 539 -14.53 -32.77 -5.51
CA VAL A 539 -14.52 -33.89 -6.47
C VAL A 539 -15.45 -35.01 -5.98
N SER A 540 -16.50 -35.30 -6.75
CA SER A 540 -17.42 -36.40 -6.44
C SER A 540 -16.71 -37.75 -6.44
N GLY A 541 -16.89 -38.53 -5.37
CA GLY A 541 -16.28 -39.85 -5.20
C GLY A 541 -14.76 -39.84 -5.00
N CYS A 542 -14.12 -38.69 -4.69
CA CYS A 542 -12.70 -38.66 -4.30
C CYS A 542 -12.52 -39.49 -3.01
N ASP A 543 -11.41 -40.22 -2.89
CA ASP A 543 -11.04 -40.87 -1.62
C ASP A 543 -10.48 -39.85 -0.60
N HIS A 544 -10.30 -38.60 -1.03
CA HIS A 544 -9.90 -37.44 -0.23
C HIS A 544 -8.48 -37.53 0.36
N LEU A 545 -7.73 -38.60 0.08
CA LEU A 545 -6.40 -38.85 0.63
C LEU A 545 -5.29 -38.02 -0.06
N ASP A 546 -5.44 -37.72 -1.35
CA ASP A 546 -4.42 -37.08 -2.19
C ASP A 546 -5.01 -36.17 -3.30
N CYS A 547 -6.11 -35.45 -3.03
CA CYS A 547 -6.84 -34.66 -4.05
C CYS A 547 -6.14 -33.29 -4.39
N HIS A 548 -4.85 -33.34 -4.74
CA HIS A 548 -4.09 -32.20 -5.23
C HIS A 548 -4.60 -31.73 -6.60
N GLY A 549 -5.05 -30.48 -6.70
CA GLY A 549 -5.39 -29.84 -7.98
C GLY A 549 -6.84 -30.01 -8.48
N GLY A 550 -7.70 -30.81 -7.83
CA GLY A 550 -9.14 -30.88 -8.13
C GLY A 550 -9.93 -29.63 -7.69
N PRO A 551 -11.20 -29.47 -8.12
CA PRO A 551 -12.08 -28.42 -7.59
C PRO A 551 -12.22 -28.54 -6.07
N PHE A 552 -12.28 -27.39 -5.42
CA PHE A 552 -12.47 -27.21 -3.99
C PHE A 552 -13.55 -26.16 -3.70
N ARG A 553 -14.03 -26.17 -2.47
CA ARG A 553 -14.95 -25.15 -1.93
C ARG A 553 -14.41 -24.61 -0.61
N VAL A 554 -14.79 -23.40 -0.26
CA VAL A 554 -14.43 -22.78 1.02
C VAL A 554 -15.70 -22.33 1.72
N VAL A 555 -15.96 -22.86 2.91
CA VAL A 555 -17.05 -22.40 3.77
C VAL A 555 -16.49 -21.28 4.63
N PHE A 556 -17.06 -20.10 4.51
CA PHE A 556 -16.73 -18.91 5.29
C PHE A 556 -17.86 -18.62 6.26
N VAL A 557 -17.56 -18.55 7.56
CA VAL A 557 -18.54 -18.27 8.61
C VAL A 557 -18.07 -17.08 9.42
N ALA A 558 -18.91 -16.05 9.49
CA ALA A 558 -18.59 -14.78 10.11
C ALA A 558 -19.73 -14.23 10.93
N THR A 559 -19.41 -13.42 11.93
CA THR A 559 -20.38 -12.54 12.58
C THR A 559 -20.40 -11.22 11.86
N ASP A 560 -21.57 -10.88 11.33
CA ASP A 560 -21.78 -9.69 10.53
C ASP A 560 -21.60 -8.41 11.38
N GLU A 561 -20.89 -7.41 10.88
CA GLU A 561 -20.65 -6.16 11.61
C GLU A 561 -21.90 -5.29 11.72
N ASP A 562 -22.78 -5.36 10.73
CA ASP A 562 -23.94 -4.46 10.61
C ASP A 562 -25.12 -4.98 11.43
N ASP A 563 -25.42 -6.28 11.33
CA ASP A 563 -26.57 -6.90 12.02
C ASP A 563 -26.21 -7.88 13.15
N HIS A 564 -24.92 -8.14 13.37
CA HIS A 564 -24.41 -9.03 14.42
C HIS A 564 -24.88 -10.48 14.32
N LEU A 565 -25.42 -10.90 13.18
CA LEU A 565 -25.82 -12.29 12.93
C LEU A 565 -24.63 -13.12 12.45
N ALA A 566 -24.59 -14.40 12.82
CA ALA A 566 -23.65 -15.31 12.17
C ALA A 566 -24.20 -15.67 10.79
N LYS A 567 -23.38 -15.47 9.76
CA LYS A 567 -23.68 -15.76 8.36
C LYS A 567 -22.64 -16.70 7.79
N ALA A 568 -23.07 -17.53 6.86
CA ALA A 568 -22.17 -18.39 6.08
C ALA A 568 -22.26 -18.04 4.60
N SER A 569 -21.12 -18.11 3.92
CA SER A 569 -21.05 -18.08 2.46
C SER A 569 -20.08 -19.15 1.99
N VAL A 570 -20.34 -19.72 0.82
CA VAL A 570 -19.52 -20.79 0.25
C VAL A 570 -18.93 -20.37 -1.07
N TYR A 571 -17.61 -20.37 -1.14
CA TYR A 571 -16.87 -20.22 -2.37
C TYR A 571 -16.83 -21.55 -3.12
N SER A 572 -17.05 -21.51 -4.43
CA SER A 572 -16.73 -22.63 -5.32
C SER A 572 -15.61 -22.26 -6.29
N SER A 573 -14.56 -23.08 -6.33
CA SER A 573 -13.48 -22.93 -7.31
C SER A 573 -13.91 -23.22 -8.74
N GLU A 574 -15.05 -23.90 -8.94
CA GLU A 574 -15.58 -24.18 -10.28
C GLU A 574 -16.31 -22.96 -10.85
N THR A 575 -17.05 -22.24 -9.99
CA THR A 575 -17.78 -21.03 -10.39
C THR A 575 -16.97 -19.75 -10.17
N LEU A 576 -15.86 -19.84 -9.43
CA LEU A 576 -15.03 -18.72 -8.97
C LEU A 576 -15.85 -17.64 -8.25
N ALA A 577 -16.92 -18.05 -7.56
CA ALA A 577 -17.87 -17.16 -6.91
C ALA A 577 -18.31 -17.68 -5.54
N TRP A 578 -18.67 -16.75 -4.67
CA TRP A 578 -19.34 -17.00 -3.40
C TRP A 578 -20.85 -17.21 -3.62
N SER A 579 -21.44 -18.09 -2.83
CA SER A 579 -22.90 -18.21 -2.72
C SER A 579 -23.47 -16.99 -1.99
N THR A 580 -24.77 -16.76 -2.18
CA THR A 580 -25.51 -15.79 -1.36
C THR A 580 -25.34 -16.13 0.12
N SER A 581 -25.06 -15.13 0.95
CA SER A 581 -24.90 -15.35 2.38
C SER A 581 -26.17 -15.91 2.98
N ILE A 582 -26.05 -17.02 3.70
CA ILE A 582 -27.14 -17.62 4.46
C ILE A 582 -27.01 -17.13 5.89
N ALA A 583 -28.07 -16.51 6.40
CA ALA A 583 -28.22 -16.13 7.79
C ALA A 583 -29.10 -17.17 8.51
N PHE A 584 -29.13 -17.13 9.83
CA PHE A 584 -30.10 -17.93 10.59
C PHE A 584 -31.54 -17.53 10.24
N ASP A 585 -32.32 -18.48 9.70
CA ASP A 585 -33.70 -18.22 9.26
C ASP A 585 -34.66 -17.96 10.44
N ASP A 586 -34.35 -18.46 11.66
CA ASP A 586 -35.21 -18.36 12.86
C ASP A 586 -34.60 -17.51 14.02
N GLY A 587 -33.48 -16.83 13.78
CA GLY A 587 -32.61 -16.32 14.85
C GLY A 587 -32.83 -14.87 15.31
N PHE A 588 -33.37 -13.99 14.48
CA PHE A 588 -33.39 -12.55 14.80
C PHE A 588 -34.34 -12.21 15.96
N GLU A 589 -35.56 -12.77 15.95
CA GLU A 589 -36.53 -12.56 17.03
C GLU A 589 -36.08 -13.22 18.35
N SER A 590 -35.48 -14.41 18.28
CA SER A 590 -34.97 -15.11 19.47
C SER A 590 -33.72 -14.43 20.06
N TRP A 591 -32.86 -13.86 19.23
CA TRP A 591 -31.69 -13.07 19.63
C TRP A 591 -32.11 -11.76 20.32
N GLN A 592 -33.05 -11.03 19.73
CA GLN A 592 -33.55 -9.76 20.27
C GLN A 592 -34.26 -9.98 21.62
N GLN A 593 -35.09 -11.02 21.71
CA GLN A 593 -35.76 -11.41 22.97
C GLN A 593 -34.75 -11.82 24.07
N ARG A 594 -33.69 -12.57 23.73
CA ARG A 594 -32.65 -12.97 24.67
C ARG A 594 -31.79 -11.79 25.13
N TRP A 595 -31.47 -10.87 24.22
CA TRP A 595 -30.78 -9.63 24.55
C TRP A 595 -31.61 -8.76 25.51
N GLU A 596 -32.91 -8.61 25.25
CA GLU A 596 -33.84 -7.90 26.14
C GLU A 596 -34.01 -8.59 27.50
N ALA A 597 -34.03 -9.93 27.53
CA ALA A 597 -34.08 -10.72 28.77
C ALA A 597 -32.79 -10.62 29.60
N ALA A 598 -31.60 -10.66 28.98
CA ALA A 598 -30.33 -10.48 29.67
C ALA A 598 -30.17 -9.03 30.21
N ARG A 599 -30.62 -8.04 29.42
CA ARG A 599 -30.61 -6.63 29.82
C ARG A 599 -31.57 -6.36 30.98
N SER A 600 -32.73 -7.01 31.03
CA SER A 600 -33.68 -6.88 32.14
C SER A 600 -33.20 -7.55 33.43
N ARG A 601 -32.29 -8.54 33.35
CA ARG A 601 -31.61 -9.17 34.49
C ARG A 601 -30.34 -8.44 34.97
N GLY A 602 -29.92 -7.37 34.28
CA GLY A 602 -28.72 -6.60 34.64
C GLY A 602 -27.40 -7.31 34.32
N GLU A 603 -27.41 -8.32 33.46
CA GLU A 603 -26.24 -9.10 33.08
C GLU A 603 -25.41 -8.37 32.00
N HIS A 604 -24.08 -8.45 32.10
CA HIS A 604 -23.18 -7.96 31.06
C HIS A 604 -23.20 -8.93 29.87
N TRP A 605 -23.97 -8.61 28.82
CA TRP A 605 -24.08 -9.44 27.62
C TRP A 605 -23.19 -8.88 26.49
N GLY A 606 -22.21 -9.66 26.04
CA GLY A 606 -21.38 -9.32 24.89
C GLY A 606 -21.96 -9.90 23.60
N THR A 607 -21.81 -9.19 22.47
CA THR A 607 -22.23 -9.67 21.15
C THR A 607 -21.66 -11.07 20.88
N PRO A 608 -22.49 -12.06 20.49
CA PRO A 608 -21.99 -13.38 20.17
C PRO A 608 -21.17 -13.31 18.88
N TYR A 609 -19.93 -13.81 18.87
CA TYR A 609 -19.09 -13.80 17.67
C TYR A 609 -18.40 -15.13 17.37
N VAL A 610 -18.23 -15.44 16.08
CA VAL A 610 -17.54 -16.65 15.62
C VAL A 610 -16.11 -16.63 16.14
N GLN A 611 -15.68 -17.69 16.81
CA GLN A 611 -14.31 -17.75 17.31
C GLN A 611 -13.33 -17.97 16.15
N PRO A 612 -12.18 -17.28 16.18
CA PRO A 612 -11.10 -17.49 15.24
C PRO A 612 -10.37 -18.79 15.59
N ARG A 613 -11.05 -19.93 15.42
CA ARG A 613 -10.53 -21.28 15.64
C ARG A 613 -10.91 -22.17 14.46
N ARG A 614 -10.10 -23.19 14.20
CA ARG A 614 -10.40 -24.22 13.19
C ARG A 614 -11.76 -24.87 13.52
N GLY A 615 -12.60 -25.03 12.51
CA GLY A 615 -13.85 -25.79 12.67
C GLY A 615 -13.57 -27.29 12.76
N ALA A 616 -14.41 -28.04 13.46
CA ALA A 616 -14.34 -29.50 13.47
C ALA A 616 -15.19 -30.06 12.33
N LEU A 617 -14.60 -30.92 11.51
CA LEU A 617 -15.32 -31.63 10.46
C LEU A 617 -15.76 -33.00 10.99
N VAL A 618 -17.07 -33.27 10.97
CA VAL A 618 -17.65 -34.57 11.36
C VAL A 618 -18.63 -34.97 10.28
N ARG A 619 -18.30 -36.03 9.52
CA ARG A 619 -19.06 -36.44 8.33
C ARG A 619 -19.17 -35.27 7.35
N ASP A 620 -20.38 -34.90 6.92
CA ASP A 620 -20.65 -33.83 5.96
C ASP A 620 -21.05 -32.50 6.63
N GLU A 621 -20.64 -32.34 7.90
CA GLU A 621 -21.05 -31.22 8.74
C GLU A 621 -19.81 -30.59 9.38
N ILE A 622 -19.76 -29.26 9.36
CA ILE A 622 -18.67 -28.51 9.98
C ILE A 622 -19.19 -27.65 11.13
N TYR A 623 -18.40 -27.63 12.20
CA TYR A 623 -18.79 -27.06 13.47
C TYR A 623 -17.83 -25.95 13.90
N PHE A 624 -18.37 -24.79 14.27
CA PHE A 624 -17.63 -23.62 14.75
C PHE A 624 -18.14 -23.18 16.12
N THR A 625 -17.27 -22.58 16.94
CA THR A 625 -17.66 -22.10 18.27
C THR A 625 -18.01 -20.61 18.25
N LEU A 626 -19.06 -20.20 18.99
CA LEU A 626 -19.38 -18.80 19.25
C LEU A 626 -18.84 -18.36 20.62
N ARG A 627 -18.17 -17.19 20.69
CA ARG A 627 -17.82 -16.53 21.95
C ARG A 627 -19.01 -15.70 22.43
N ASN A 628 -19.32 -15.79 23.72
CA ASN A 628 -20.42 -15.09 24.41
C ASN A 628 -21.86 -15.41 23.94
N GLY A 629 -22.05 -16.16 22.86
CA GLY A 629 -23.31 -16.86 22.54
C GLY A 629 -23.41 -18.26 23.15
N LYS A 630 -22.27 -18.82 23.59
CA LYS A 630 -22.07 -20.15 24.18
C LYS A 630 -22.46 -21.34 23.29
N GLU A 631 -23.18 -21.12 22.20
CA GLU A 631 -23.61 -22.12 21.22
C GLU A 631 -22.50 -22.54 20.24
N ILE A 632 -22.68 -23.72 19.62
CA ILE A 632 -21.88 -24.25 18.51
C ILE A 632 -22.67 -24.04 17.23
N ILE A 633 -22.07 -23.37 16.25
CA ILE A 633 -22.64 -23.26 14.91
C ILE A 633 -22.34 -24.54 14.15
N LYS A 634 -23.38 -25.12 13.56
CA LYS A 634 -23.31 -26.23 12.64
C LYS A 634 -23.67 -25.72 11.24
N TYR A 635 -22.81 -25.98 10.27
CA TYR A 635 -23.10 -25.80 8.86
C TYR A 635 -23.22 -27.18 8.19
N ASN A 636 -24.40 -27.48 7.64
CA ASN A 636 -24.67 -28.73 6.93
C ASN A 636 -24.49 -28.52 5.42
N TRP A 637 -23.61 -29.34 4.84
CA TRP A 637 -23.26 -29.28 3.43
C TRP A 637 -24.41 -29.67 2.49
N GLY A 638 -25.10 -30.77 2.80
CA GLY A 638 -26.12 -31.34 1.93
C GLY A 638 -27.36 -30.46 1.80
N THR A 639 -27.67 -29.69 2.84
CA THR A 639 -28.85 -28.81 2.88
C THR A 639 -28.53 -27.33 2.71
N ASP A 640 -27.26 -26.95 2.69
CA ASP A 640 -26.78 -25.55 2.67
C ASP A 640 -27.47 -24.70 3.76
N CYS A 641 -27.41 -25.17 5.01
CA CYS A 641 -28.12 -24.55 6.15
C CYS A 641 -27.22 -24.36 7.37
N LEU A 642 -27.47 -23.28 8.10
CA LEU A 642 -26.89 -23.00 9.42
C LEU A 642 -27.88 -23.36 10.53
N SER A 643 -27.39 -24.08 11.55
CA SER A 643 -28.14 -24.38 12.77
C SER A 643 -27.25 -24.23 14.00
N THR A 644 -27.83 -24.12 15.19
CA THR A 644 -27.08 -24.06 16.46
C THR A 644 -27.22 -25.34 17.27
N ILE A 645 -26.23 -25.55 18.12
CA ILE A 645 -26.14 -26.67 19.05
C ILE A 645 -25.69 -26.12 20.40
N ASP A 646 -26.41 -26.49 21.47
CA ASP A 646 -25.99 -26.17 22.82
C ASP A 646 -24.74 -26.97 23.23
N PRO A 647 -23.76 -26.37 23.91
CA PRO A 647 -22.59 -27.07 24.44
C PRO A 647 -22.96 -27.91 25.67
N PRO A 648 -22.13 -28.89 26.08
CA PRO A 648 -22.35 -29.66 27.30
C PRO A 648 -22.19 -28.84 28.59
N SER A 649 -21.39 -27.76 28.55
CA SER A 649 -21.17 -26.86 29.69
C SER A 649 -21.06 -25.42 29.21
N SER A 650 -21.74 -24.51 29.92
CA SER A 650 -21.86 -23.09 29.57
C SER A 650 -20.77 -22.19 30.15
N ASP A 651 -19.99 -22.68 31.11
CA ASP A 651 -19.10 -21.84 31.95
C ASP A 651 -17.62 -22.25 31.87
N VAL A 652 -17.20 -22.80 30.73
CA VAL A 652 -15.82 -23.27 30.51
C VAL A 652 -15.03 -22.36 29.57
N GLN A 653 -13.74 -22.19 29.86
CA GLN A 653 -12.80 -21.43 29.03
C GLN A 653 -11.89 -22.37 28.23
N GLY A 654 -11.54 -21.98 27.00
CA GLY A 654 -10.68 -22.77 26.13
C GLY A 654 -11.38 -24.03 25.64
N ILE A 655 -12.16 -23.90 24.56
CA ILE A 655 -12.93 -25.01 23.96
C ILE A 655 -12.28 -25.44 22.65
N THR A 656 -12.20 -26.74 22.42
CA THR A 656 -11.81 -27.32 21.13
C THR A 656 -12.87 -28.34 20.70
N LEU A 657 -13.38 -28.18 19.48
CA LEU A 657 -14.22 -29.18 18.83
C LEU A 657 -13.33 -30.17 18.06
N MET A 658 -13.77 -31.42 17.96
CA MET A 658 -13.00 -32.48 17.30
C MET A 658 -13.90 -33.61 16.80
N GLU A 659 -13.44 -34.38 15.82
CA GLU A 659 -14.04 -35.68 15.50
C GLU A 659 -13.51 -36.73 16.50
N LEU A 660 -14.42 -37.49 17.11
CA LEU A 660 -14.04 -38.67 17.90
C LEU A 660 -13.97 -39.91 17.01
N GLU A 661 -13.30 -40.97 17.46
CA GLU A 661 -13.06 -42.16 16.64
C GLU A 661 -14.33 -42.92 16.24
N ASN A 662 -15.38 -42.79 17.05
CA ASN A 662 -16.73 -43.28 16.76
C ASN A 662 -17.45 -42.45 15.68
N GLY A 663 -16.79 -41.42 15.11
CA GLY A 663 -17.35 -40.51 14.11
C GLY A 663 -18.39 -39.55 14.68
N SER A 664 -18.37 -39.31 16.00
CA SER A 664 -19.22 -38.33 16.67
C SER A 664 -18.51 -36.98 16.84
N LEU A 665 -19.28 -35.94 17.09
CA LEU A 665 -18.74 -34.63 17.46
C LEU A 665 -18.25 -34.67 18.90
N GLY A 666 -16.96 -34.41 19.07
CA GLY A 666 -16.28 -34.26 20.35
C GLY A 666 -16.21 -32.81 20.79
N PHE A 667 -16.30 -32.60 22.10
CA PHE A 667 -16.13 -31.31 22.75
C PHE A 667 -15.12 -31.44 23.89
N ALA A 668 -13.97 -30.78 23.75
CA ALA A 668 -12.95 -30.69 24.79
C ALA A 668 -12.99 -29.32 25.46
N CYS A 669 -13.00 -29.29 26.79
CA CYS A 669 -12.96 -28.06 27.56
C CYS A 669 -12.14 -28.19 28.84
N LEU A 670 -11.60 -27.06 29.30
CA LEU A 670 -10.87 -26.97 30.56
C LEU A 670 -11.75 -26.36 31.65
N GLU A 671 -11.78 -27.03 32.79
CA GLU A 671 -12.37 -26.52 34.03
C GLU A 671 -11.35 -26.73 35.16
N GLY A 672 -10.75 -25.63 35.63
CA GLY A 672 -9.61 -25.68 36.54
C GLY A 672 -8.40 -26.41 35.91
N SER A 673 -7.95 -27.48 36.56
CA SER A 673 -6.85 -28.34 36.11
C SER A 673 -7.32 -29.63 35.42
N ILE A 674 -8.60 -29.74 35.09
CA ILE A 674 -9.18 -30.96 34.49
C ILE A 674 -9.59 -30.68 33.05
N LEU A 675 -9.12 -31.54 32.14
CA LEU A 675 -9.54 -31.58 30.74
C LEU A 675 -10.71 -32.57 30.62
N TYR A 676 -11.89 -32.05 30.31
CA TYR A 676 -13.08 -32.84 30.05
C TYR A 676 -13.24 -33.07 28.54
N VAL A 677 -13.57 -34.30 28.16
CA VAL A 677 -13.88 -34.68 26.78
C VAL A 677 -15.28 -35.27 26.74
N TRP A 678 -16.12 -34.70 25.88
CA TRP A 678 -17.51 -35.11 25.65
C TRP A 678 -17.70 -35.60 24.22
N SER A 679 -18.62 -36.54 24.02
CA SER A 679 -19.09 -37.08 22.73
C SER A 679 -20.56 -36.72 22.54
N ARG A 680 -20.94 -36.26 21.35
CA ARG A 680 -22.34 -36.04 21.00
C ARG A 680 -22.92 -37.29 20.36
N GLU A 681 -23.70 -38.06 21.11
CA GLU A 681 -24.22 -39.36 20.70
C GLU A 681 -25.72 -39.31 20.43
N LEU A 682 -26.17 -40.09 19.44
CA LEU A 682 -27.59 -40.29 19.15
C LEU A 682 -28.15 -41.36 20.09
N LYS A 683 -29.12 -41.01 20.92
CA LYS A 683 -29.87 -42.01 21.70
C LYS A 683 -30.89 -42.73 20.79
N SER A 684 -31.42 -43.84 21.29
CA SER A 684 -32.44 -44.67 20.62
C SER A 684 -33.73 -43.92 20.21
N GLU A 685 -33.96 -42.72 20.76
CA GLU A 685 -35.11 -41.85 20.47
C GLU A 685 -34.82 -40.79 19.41
N GLY A 686 -33.62 -40.78 18.80
CA GLY A 686 -33.24 -39.85 17.73
C GLY A 686 -32.78 -38.46 18.18
N VAL A 687 -32.82 -38.17 19.49
CA VAL A 687 -32.28 -36.93 20.08
C VAL A 687 -30.78 -37.09 20.37
N ALA A 688 -29.97 -36.14 19.89
CA ALA A 688 -28.53 -36.11 20.12
C ALA A 688 -28.21 -35.44 21.46
N GLU A 689 -27.51 -36.15 22.36
CA GLU A 689 -27.10 -35.65 23.67
C GLU A 689 -25.58 -35.70 23.85
N TRP A 690 -25.07 -34.85 24.74
CA TRP A 690 -23.66 -34.89 25.14
C TRP A 690 -23.44 -35.91 26.24
N VAL A 691 -22.47 -36.80 26.03
CA VAL A 691 -22.03 -37.82 26.98
C VAL A 691 -20.58 -37.55 27.34
N GLN A 692 -20.26 -37.45 28.63
CA GLN A 692 -18.87 -37.28 29.07
C GLN A 692 -18.08 -38.58 28.83
N CYS A 693 -17.07 -38.53 27.97
CA CYS A 693 -16.22 -39.67 27.68
C CYS A 693 -15.06 -39.78 28.65
N GLN A 694 -14.46 -38.64 29.01
CA GLN A 694 -13.21 -38.63 29.77
C GLN A 694 -13.06 -37.36 30.61
N ALA A 695 -12.37 -37.50 31.74
CA ALA A 695 -11.88 -36.40 32.57
C ALA A 695 -10.41 -36.68 32.90
N ILE A 696 -9.52 -35.76 32.53
CA ILE A 696 -8.07 -35.94 32.63
C ILE A 696 -7.51 -34.86 33.56
N GLU A 697 -6.95 -35.27 34.69
CA GLU A 697 -6.28 -34.36 35.63
C GLU A 697 -4.89 -33.99 35.10
N LEU A 698 -4.74 -32.76 34.62
CA LEU A 698 -3.52 -32.30 33.96
C LEU A 698 -2.31 -32.25 34.89
N GLU A 699 -2.52 -32.01 36.18
CA GLU A 699 -1.47 -31.99 37.21
C GLU A 699 -0.72 -33.32 37.34
N LYS A 700 -1.37 -34.44 36.98
CA LYS A 700 -0.77 -35.77 37.07
C LYS A 700 0.06 -36.14 35.85
N ILE A 701 -0.12 -35.44 34.72
CA ILE A 701 0.43 -35.84 33.42
C ILE A 701 1.30 -34.76 32.76
N ILE A 702 1.17 -33.49 33.18
CA ILE A 702 2.01 -32.39 32.70
C ILE A 702 2.91 -31.91 33.86
N PRO A 703 4.25 -31.87 33.68
CA PRO A 703 5.15 -31.27 34.66
C PRO A 703 5.02 -29.73 34.60
N VAL A 704 4.04 -29.15 35.30
CA VAL A 704 3.82 -27.69 35.32
C VAL A 704 4.55 -27.09 36.52
N ALA A 705 5.49 -26.16 36.27
CA ALA A 705 6.26 -25.47 37.31
C ALA A 705 5.48 -24.37 38.05
N ASN A 706 4.37 -23.86 37.50
CA ASN A 706 3.52 -22.86 38.17
C ASN A 706 2.10 -22.80 37.56
N ILE A 707 1.06 -23.02 38.37
CA ILE A 707 -0.36 -23.08 37.95
C ILE A 707 -0.92 -21.69 37.59
N ARG A 708 -0.24 -20.60 38.00
CA ARG A 708 -0.68 -19.22 37.74
C ARG A 708 -0.59 -18.79 36.28
N ASP A 709 0.11 -19.53 35.42
CA ASP A 709 0.35 -19.13 34.03
C ASP A 709 -0.80 -19.49 33.07
N GLY A 710 -1.84 -20.19 33.53
CA GLY A 710 -3.01 -20.56 32.73
C GLY A 710 -2.69 -21.63 31.67
N VAL A 711 -3.63 -22.57 31.48
CA VAL A 711 -3.54 -23.59 30.43
C VAL A 711 -4.58 -23.26 29.35
N LEU A 712 -4.16 -23.25 28.09
CA LEU A 712 -5.02 -22.96 26.95
C LEU A 712 -5.04 -24.13 25.98
N LEU A 713 -6.25 -24.59 25.63
CA LEU A 713 -6.46 -25.49 24.50
C LEU A 713 -6.27 -24.74 23.17
N VAL A 714 -5.31 -25.21 22.38
CA VAL A 714 -4.87 -24.59 21.12
C VAL A 714 -5.56 -25.21 19.91
N GLY A 715 -5.72 -26.54 19.89
CA GLY A 715 -6.34 -27.24 18.77
C GLY A 715 -6.27 -28.76 18.89
N TYR A 716 -6.68 -29.45 17.82
CA TYR A 716 -6.74 -30.91 17.71
C TYR A 716 -6.22 -31.35 16.34
N ALA A 717 -5.48 -32.46 16.30
CA ALA A 717 -5.11 -33.13 15.06
C ALA A 717 -6.07 -34.27 14.74
N GLU A 718 -6.79 -34.12 13.63
CA GLU A 718 -7.76 -35.08 13.13
C GLU A 718 -7.12 -36.42 12.74
N GLY A 719 -7.85 -37.51 12.99
CA GLY A 719 -7.44 -38.86 12.64
C GLY A 719 -6.36 -39.48 13.54
N VAL A 720 -5.69 -38.70 14.38
CA VAL A 720 -4.63 -39.19 15.29
C VAL A 720 -4.98 -39.06 16.77
N GLY A 721 -6.09 -38.41 17.12
CA GLY A 721 -6.54 -38.34 18.52
C GLY A 721 -5.65 -37.48 19.42
N ILE A 722 -4.96 -36.47 18.87
CA ILE A 722 -4.00 -35.64 19.60
C ILE A 722 -4.57 -34.24 19.84
N ILE A 723 -4.57 -33.80 21.09
CA ILE A 723 -4.91 -32.44 21.50
C ILE A 723 -3.63 -31.62 21.76
N PHE A 724 -3.61 -30.37 21.29
CA PHE A 724 -2.55 -29.40 21.56
C PHE A 724 -2.94 -28.43 22.67
N MET A 725 -2.02 -28.24 23.61
CA MET A 725 -2.20 -27.39 24.77
C MET A 725 -0.99 -26.48 24.98
N SER A 726 -1.24 -25.19 25.17
CA SER A 726 -0.21 -24.23 25.54
C SER A 726 -0.27 -23.99 27.04
N THR A 727 0.89 -24.06 27.68
CA THR A 727 1.12 -23.40 28.97
C THR A 727 1.82 -22.07 28.71
N GLY A 728 1.98 -21.21 29.73
CA GLY A 728 2.73 -19.95 29.59
C GLY A 728 4.20 -20.12 29.15
N VAL A 729 4.72 -21.35 29.10
CA VAL A 729 6.15 -21.63 28.83
C VAL A 729 6.37 -22.55 27.63
N CYS A 730 5.49 -23.53 27.37
CA CYS A 730 5.70 -24.55 26.33
C CYS A 730 4.39 -25.05 25.71
N LEU A 731 4.48 -25.62 24.50
CA LEU A 731 3.40 -26.35 23.85
C LEU A 731 3.53 -27.85 24.13
N PHE A 732 2.42 -28.51 24.47
CA PHE A 732 2.33 -29.94 24.74
C PHE A 732 1.28 -30.59 23.83
N THR A 733 1.50 -31.86 23.51
CA THR A 733 0.52 -32.74 22.87
C THR A 733 0.06 -33.82 23.84
N ILE A 734 -1.24 -34.09 23.90
CA ILE A 734 -1.83 -35.23 24.62
C ILE A 734 -2.50 -36.15 23.62
N GLU A 735 -2.08 -37.41 23.57
CA GLU A 735 -2.76 -38.45 22.80
C GLU A 735 -3.88 -39.07 23.66
N LEU A 736 -5.14 -38.90 23.25
CA LEU A 736 -6.34 -39.24 24.04
C LEU A 736 -6.51 -40.74 24.33
N LYS A 737 -5.87 -41.63 23.57
CA LYS A 737 -5.93 -43.07 23.81
C LYS A 737 -4.88 -43.55 24.81
N SER A 738 -3.63 -43.19 24.54
CA SER A 738 -2.48 -43.68 25.29
C SER A 738 -2.21 -42.87 26.56
N MET A 739 -2.86 -41.69 26.70
CA MET A 739 -2.55 -40.68 27.70
C MET A 739 -1.09 -40.20 27.65
N GLN A 740 -0.38 -40.42 26.52
CA GLN A 740 0.99 -39.95 26.38
C GLN A 740 1.02 -38.44 26.19
N VAL A 741 1.83 -37.79 27.03
CA VAL A 741 2.12 -36.36 26.94
C VAL A 741 3.51 -36.17 26.36
N LYS A 742 3.63 -35.33 25.34
CA LYS A 742 4.92 -34.95 24.73
C LYS A 742 5.04 -33.44 24.67
N LYS A 743 6.23 -32.92 24.99
CA LYS A 743 6.57 -31.51 24.77
C LYS A 743 6.92 -31.32 23.30
N VAL A 744 6.36 -30.29 22.67
CA VAL A 744 6.69 -29.92 21.28
C VAL A 744 7.93 -29.03 21.30
N GLU A 745 9.02 -29.48 20.68
CA GLU A 745 10.23 -28.65 20.49
C GLU A 745 9.98 -27.63 19.37
N VAL A 746 10.21 -26.35 19.66
CA VAL A 746 10.18 -25.28 18.65
C VAL A 746 11.54 -25.26 17.95
N PRO A 747 11.63 -25.42 16.62
CA PRO A 747 12.91 -25.32 15.92
C PRO A 747 13.48 -23.90 16.05
N GLU A 748 14.75 -23.77 16.44
CA GLU A 748 15.46 -22.49 16.34
C GLU A 748 15.44 -22.01 14.89
N ALA A 749 14.82 -20.87 14.63
CA ALA A 749 14.78 -20.23 13.33
C ALA A 749 16.22 -19.94 12.85
N ARG A 750 16.73 -20.79 11.94
CA ARG A 750 17.96 -20.49 11.20
C ARG A 750 17.68 -19.31 10.27
N ARG A 751 18.29 -18.17 10.60
CA ARG A 751 18.35 -16.97 9.74
C ARG A 751 18.86 -17.36 8.34
N TRP A 752 18.04 -17.13 7.33
CA TRP A 752 18.44 -17.06 5.92
C TRP A 752 18.00 -15.72 5.35
#